data_AF-A0AAE6W2K2-F1
#
_entry.id   AF-A0AAE6W2K2-F1
#
_cell.length_a   1.000
_cell.length_b   1.000
_cell.length_c   1.000
_cell.angle_alpha   90.00
_cell.angle_beta   90.00
_cell.angle_gamma   90.00
#
_symmetry.space_group_name_H-M   'P 1'
#
loop_
_entity.id
_entity.type
_entity.pdbx_description
1 polymer ?
#
loop_
_entity_poly.entity_id
_entity_poly.type
_entity_poly.pdbx_seq_one_letter_code
_entity_poly.pdbx_strand_id
1 'polypeptide(L)'
;MKITALFFGVFAGCLSCIPAHAADYLWNGGNGSWTDSGAWRLDDSSADWSNGNTAQFQTDSSITVGSGISASGMLYNGAAITLNGGSLTLTGAAAGNNGGSATLSNTGLILDAPNAEDSYEVRDTSLTGSATLAKTGAGTVTLDGAHTASGVWNINAGTLVFTGERNITASDNNRINGKINIASGAVLDASNGRLFHNGVYTANFQSPTITLNGGTLKLNQFGYDSASLGKLHNNFYALKFASGTSSRIVISQGYESGGTASRGIYIAGWGTTATIELGANQTLTWTSSNAQNQDAIVCETGAGSALALAIGENSVLYFNQVFANKNTSGEYGDPTTANFSGLSLIKSGAGELVIQRANTISSGRTVRVDAGKLTLEVDNAFGAGSNLGNVSIASGALFSMNGHTLANVIDVQDGATLDMGGSSYACMVNWHEGGILLNTENNKGTLNIMTRAALELGSKAWAGSVLTDTDTVFTLTADQNLGALGANVNCWTGGRGYNNTLQSITFTGGHGINIDNYGAKWAVILSENVTFQDIGSLTFSNNAADMSNTEALYGAGAIAANDTVAFSNTGALTFSNNSVSADSGASGGAIYASGGASFTSTGAISFSGNSAMTHGGAIHTGGTTGSLTFSDIAENISFTGNTAGENGGAINNDYETVEWSSVGHVAFSGNLAEAGAGGAIWSGGDVTVNTAASFSMTGNEARDGGGGAIYSDGNVTFSGVGALTFSDNHASTYGGAIGAYGDITISDSGAASFSGNTAYEGGALDAYNVAISGNTGTVLFENNSAENAGGAINLQGGGSISLTADQADIIFRGNTVQDGSVYNAIHFNDGAMASFNAADNRRILFEDGLSSQDESVVDISVNDAAGAGGTVAMSGANSQSGIRANTTMYGGTFSVSSGATYGYHSADWSTEEARTSFTVSGGSLHIGEQAALNAADVRLEDGTELSVMGTGSLNADTLTLGNNVSILGTGEGSFSITANAIDISNGITIDLSRGSMISLELHADTLTLGGTLALGDDQVDYTSSIWQRDQSYLVMDASGVTNMDGTFSEILSSLSDSATITVGNLGLEGYDPSLELGRWELRWDEGNALHLDWISNGLVVPEPATSLLLLLAAGGLLAVRKRTI
;
A
#
# COMPACT_ATOMS: atom_id res chain seq x y z
N MET A 1 70.70 -10.52 -92.57
CA MET A 1 71.30 -10.62 -93.92
C MET A 1 70.37 -11.50 -94.77
N LYS A 2 69.94 -10.99 -95.95
CA LYS A 2 69.26 -11.65 -97.10
C LYS A 2 69.37 -13.19 -97.15
N ILE A 3 68.41 -14.05 -97.54
CA ILE A 3 67.37 -14.12 -98.61
C ILE A 3 66.56 -15.42 -98.32
N THR A 4 65.22 -15.43 -98.26
CA THR A 4 64.20 -15.81 -99.30
C THR A 4 64.10 -17.29 -99.74
N ALA A 5 62.84 -17.73 -99.93
CA ALA A 5 62.27 -18.87 -100.69
C ALA A 5 61.95 -20.16 -99.87
N LEU A 6 60.70 -20.58 -99.58
CA LEU A 6 59.49 -20.94 -100.37
C LEU A 6 59.66 -22.17 -101.28
N PHE A 7 59.13 -23.35 -100.90
CA PHE A 7 57.98 -24.06 -101.53
C PHE A 7 57.79 -25.52 -101.05
N PHE A 8 56.50 -25.90 -101.03
CA PHE A 8 55.80 -27.19 -100.86
C PHE A 8 56.45 -28.51 -101.30
N GLY A 9 55.97 -29.62 -100.71
CA GLY A 9 55.57 -30.80 -101.51
C GLY A 9 55.66 -32.19 -100.86
N VAL A 10 54.55 -32.64 -100.26
CA VAL A 10 53.89 -33.98 -100.36
C VAL A 10 54.74 -35.19 -100.83
N PHE A 11 54.82 -36.27 -100.02
CA PHE A 11 54.19 -37.58 -100.30
C PHE A 11 54.43 -38.60 -99.18
N ALA A 12 53.42 -39.47 -99.06
CA ALA A 12 53.26 -40.58 -98.14
C ALA A 12 54.34 -41.67 -98.19
N GLY A 13 54.45 -42.44 -97.11
CA GLY A 13 55.16 -43.71 -97.08
C GLY A 13 55.01 -44.41 -95.74
N CYS A 14 54.06 -45.34 -95.66
CA CYS A 14 53.79 -46.22 -94.53
C CYS A 14 55.02 -47.01 -94.05
N LEU A 15 55.11 -47.26 -92.74
CA LEU A 15 55.62 -48.47 -92.05
C LEU A 15 55.56 -48.16 -90.54
N SER A 16 54.48 -48.58 -89.86
CA SER A 16 54.39 -49.78 -89.02
C SER A 16 55.11 -49.67 -87.67
N CYS A 17 54.29 -49.67 -86.61
CA CYS A 17 54.51 -50.11 -85.21
C CYS A 17 55.80 -49.65 -84.47
N ILE A 18 55.73 -49.17 -83.23
CA ILE A 18 55.28 -49.87 -82.01
C ILE A 18 54.88 -48.82 -80.95
N PRO A 19 53.85 -49.08 -80.12
CA PRO A 19 53.49 -48.23 -78.98
C PRO A 19 54.54 -48.35 -77.86
N ALA A 20 55.12 -47.23 -77.44
CA ALA A 20 55.80 -47.11 -76.15
C ALA A 20 54.94 -46.17 -75.31
N HIS A 21 53.95 -46.70 -74.59
CA HIS A 21 54.05 -47.06 -73.16
C HIS A 21 54.75 -45.99 -72.31
N ALA A 22 53.92 -45.33 -71.50
CA ALA A 22 54.19 -44.70 -70.21
C ALA A 22 55.68 -44.46 -69.91
N ALA A 23 56.15 -43.25 -70.19
CA ALA A 23 57.41 -42.81 -69.61
C ALA A 23 57.13 -42.32 -68.18
N ASP A 24 57.38 -43.19 -67.21
CA ASP A 24 57.47 -42.82 -65.80
C ASP A 24 58.69 -41.88 -65.63
N TYR A 25 58.47 -40.59 -65.41
CA TYR A 25 59.56 -39.65 -65.18
C TYR A 25 59.95 -39.67 -63.69
N LEU A 26 61.17 -40.12 -63.38
CA LEU A 26 61.76 -40.13 -62.02
C LEU A 26 62.64 -38.89 -61.80
N TRP A 27 62.26 -38.02 -60.86
CA TRP A 27 63.01 -36.82 -60.48
C TRP A 27 63.63 -36.97 -59.07
N ASN A 28 64.96 -36.89 -58.97
CA ASN A 28 65.75 -37.07 -57.73
C ASN A 28 66.47 -35.77 -57.25
N GLY A 29 65.91 -34.58 -57.52
CA GLY A 29 66.56 -33.28 -57.27
C GLY A 29 66.31 -32.68 -55.88
N GLY A 30 67.37 -32.18 -55.23
CA GLY A 30 67.35 -31.63 -53.86
C GLY A 30 66.55 -30.32 -53.66
N ASN A 31 66.36 -29.98 -52.37
CA ASN A 31 65.54 -28.92 -51.72
C ASN A 31 65.62 -27.46 -52.23
N GLY A 32 65.79 -27.21 -53.53
CA GLY A 32 65.73 -25.87 -54.11
C GLY A 32 64.28 -25.44 -54.39
N SER A 33 63.82 -24.38 -53.72
CA SER A 33 62.62 -23.63 -54.11
C SER A 33 62.68 -23.28 -55.60
N TRP A 34 61.69 -23.70 -56.39
CA TRP A 34 61.55 -23.23 -57.77
C TRP A 34 60.95 -21.81 -57.73
N THR A 35 61.81 -20.81 -57.71
CA THR A 35 61.44 -19.39 -57.91
C THR A 35 61.83 -18.89 -59.30
N ASP A 36 62.16 -19.81 -60.21
CA ASP A 36 62.67 -19.46 -61.53
C ASP A 36 61.53 -19.34 -62.55
N SER A 37 61.34 -18.13 -63.07
CA SER A 37 60.39 -17.74 -64.13
C SER A 37 60.82 -18.22 -65.52
N GLY A 38 61.42 -19.41 -65.64
CA GLY A 38 62.12 -19.89 -66.83
C GLY A 38 61.66 -21.27 -67.30
N ALA A 39 61.12 -21.34 -68.52
CA ALA A 39 60.62 -22.55 -69.16
C ALA A 39 61.73 -23.58 -69.47
N TRP A 40 61.51 -24.86 -69.14
CA TRP A 40 62.36 -25.97 -69.59
C TRP A 40 61.72 -26.70 -70.77
N ARG A 41 62.48 -26.84 -71.86
CA ARG A 41 62.11 -27.48 -73.14
C ARG A 41 62.64 -28.92 -73.16
N LEU A 42 61.78 -29.91 -73.41
CA LEU A 42 62.14 -31.18 -74.06
C LEU A 42 61.61 -31.09 -75.50
N ASP A 43 62.54 -31.11 -76.44
CA ASP A 43 62.38 -31.18 -77.89
C ASP A 43 61.84 -32.57 -78.31
N ASP A 44 60.95 -32.75 -79.28
CA ASP A 44 60.57 -31.91 -80.41
C ASP A 44 59.11 -32.17 -80.84
N SER A 45 58.20 -31.22 -80.59
CA SER A 45 57.33 -30.64 -81.62
C SER A 45 56.51 -29.49 -81.04
N SER A 46 56.47 -28.37 -81.78
CA SER A 46 55.84 -27.12 -81.37
C SER A 46 54.41 -27.01 -81.89
N ALA A 47 53.43 -27.30 -81.03
CA ALA A 47 52.09 -26.73 -81.15
C ALA A 47 51.42 -26.76 -79.77
N ASP A 48 50.86 -25.61 -79.38
CA ASP A 48 50.06 -25.32 -78.19
C ASP A 48 50.79 -25.14 -76.85
N TRP A 49 51.40 -23.96 -76.63
CA TRP A 49 51.42 -23.32 -75.31
C TRP A 49 51.56 -21.80 -75.41
N SER A 50 50.47 -21.09 -75.12
CA SER A 50 50.46 -19.65 -74.85
C SER A 50 50.28 -19.40 -73.36
N ASN A 51 51.23 -18.65 -72.80
CA ASN A 51 51.19 -17.86 -71.57
C ASN A 51 51.24 -18.59 -70.20
N GLY A 52 52.43 -18.54 -69.59
CA GLY A 52 52.58 -18.11 -68.19
C GLY A 52 52.44 -19.18 -67.10
N ASN A 53 53.60 -19.69 -66.66
CA ASN A 53 53.89 -20.41 -65.40
C ASN A 53 53.31 -21.81 -65.17
N THR A 54 52.60 -22.40 -66.14
CA THR A 54 51.97 -23.72 -65.95
C THR A 54 52.76 -24.88 -66.55
N ALA A 55 53.14 -25.88 -65.74
CA ALA A 55 53.50 -27.21 -66.25
C ALA A 55 52.21 -27.98 -66.53
N GLN A 56 51.97 -28.42 -67.78
CA GLN A 56 50.78 -29.17 -68.19
C GLN A 56 51.14 -30.63 -68.54
N PHE A 57 50.63 -31.59 -67.77
CA PHE A 57 50.85 -33.04 -68.00
C PHE A 57 49.63 -33.69 -68.67
N GLN A 58 49.84 -34.58 -69.65
CA GLN A 58 48.78 -35.25 -70.42
C GLN A 58 48.26 -36.53 -69.74
N THR A 59 47.09 -37.01 -70.18
CA THR A 59 46.40 -38.22 -69.69
C THR A 59 47.33 -39.44 -69.73
N ASP A 60 47.32 -40.24 -68.64
CA ASP A 60 48.11 -41.47 -68.46
C ASP A 60 49.63 -41.28 -68.24
N SER A 61 50.09 -40.04 -67.97
CA SER A 61 51.49 -39.79 -67.57
C SER A 61 51.71 -40.04 -66.07
N SER A 62 52.86 -40.57 -65.64
CA SER A 62 53.22 -40.66 -64.23
C SER A 62 54.46 -39.84 -63.87
N ILE A 63 54.42 -39.11 -62.76
CA ILE A 63 55.57 -38.39 -62.20
C ILE A 63 55.96 -39.04 -60.89
N THR A 64 57.21 -39.50 -60.78
CA THR A 64 57.77 -40.02 -59.53
C THR A 64 58.82 -39.06 -58.98
N VAL A 65 58.65 -38.54 -57.76
CA VAL A 65 59.57 -37.57 -57.14
C VAL A 65 60.19 -38.13 -55.87
N GLY A 66 61.52 -38.07 -55.76
CA GLY A 66 62.26 -38.59 -54.60
C GLY A 66 62.36 -37.64 -53.39
N SER A 67 62.43 -36.32 -53.59
CA SER A 67 62.83 -35.38 -52.51
C SER A 67 61.90 -34.16 -52.30
N GLY A 68 60.89 -33.96 -53.16
CA GLY A 68 59.79 -32.99 -52.99
C GLY A 68 59.75 -31.87 -54.05
N ILE A 69 58.56 -31.52 -54.55
CA ILE A 69 58.30 -30.43 -55.54
C ILE A 69 57.61 -29.24 -54.85
N SER A 70 58.02 -28.02 -55.16
CA SER A 70 57.20 -26.81 -54.94
C SER A 70 56.93 -26.16 -56.30
N ALA A 71 55.66 -26.02 -56.69
CA ALA A 71 55.28 -25.51 -58.00
C ALA A 71 54.27 -24.37 -57.87
N SER A 72 54.47 -23.30 -58.67
CA SER A 72 53.49 -22.24 -58.80
C SER A 72 52.58 -22.46 -60.02
N GLY A 73 51.32 -22.84 -59.83
CA GLY A 73 50.35 -23.06 -60.92
C GLY A 73 50.53 -24.33 -61.77
N MET A 74 50.43 -25.53 -61.20
CA MET A 74 50.55 -26.80 -61.96
C MET A 74 49.18 -27.28 -62.50
N LEU A 75 49.07 -27.59 -63.82
CA LEU A 75 47.91 -28.26 -64.42
C LEU A 75 48.27 -29.71 -64.75
N TYR A 76 47.47 -30.67 -64.28
CA TYR A 76 47.64 -32.08 -64.63
C TYR A 76 46.32 -32.61 -65.19
N ASN A 77 46.34 -33.15 -66.41
CA ASN A 77 45.17 -33.70 -67.08
C ASN A 77 45.32 -35.23 -67.11
N GLY A 78 44.66 -35.97 -66.21
CA GLY A 78 44.72 -37.44 -66.18
C GLY A 78 46.08 -38.08 -65.86
N ALA A 79 47.05 -37.32 -65.34
CA ALA A 79 48.37 -37.82 -64.95
C ALA A 79 48.40 -38.24 -63.47
N ALA A 80 49.03 -39.38 -63.15
CA ALA A 80 49.23 -39.87 -61.79
C ALA A 80 50.55 -39.33 -61.20
N ILE A 81 50.47 -38.47 -60.19
CA ILE A 81 51.65 -37.99 -59.47
C ILE A 81 51.89 -38.89 -58.26
N THR A 82 53.09 -39.49 -58.17
CA THR A 82 53.56 -40.34 -57.08
C THR A 82 54.80 -39.73 -56.44
N LEU A 83 54.79 -39.48 -55.13
CA LEU A 83 55.96 -38.97 -54.42
C LEU A 83 56.54 -40.09 -53.54
N ASN A 84 57.80 -40.46 -53.78
CA ASN A 84 58.54 -41.46 -53.00
C ASN A 84 59.46 -40.75 -51.99
N GLY A 85 58.88 -40.23 -50.91
CA GLY A 85 59.65 -39.65 -49.78
C GLY A 85 59.74 -38.11 -49.70
N GLY A 86 59.29 -37.35 -50.71
CA GLY A 86 59.22 -35.88 -50.72
C GLY A 86 57.82 -35.25 -50.62
N SER A 87 57.71 -33.94 -50.37
CA SER A 87 56.43 -33.19 -50.30
C SER A 87 56.05 -32.50 -51.62
N LEU A 88 54.76 -32.30 -51.90
CA LEU A 88 54.28 -31.42 -53.00
C LEU A 88 53.68 -30.15 -52.40
N THR A 89 54.25 -28.99 -52.73
CA THR A 89 53.73 -27.67 -52.37
C THR A 89 53.16 -26.99 -53.62
N LEU A 90 51.87 -26.67 -53.61
CA LEU A 90 51.23 -25.88 -54.67
C LEU A 90 51.09 -24.42 -54.19
N THR A 91 51.62 -23.46 -54.95
CA THR A 91 51.52 -22.01 -54.69
C THR A 91 50.90 -21.28 -55.90
N GLY A 92 50.14 -20.19 -55.75
CA GLY A 92 49.54 -19.47 -56.89
C GLY A 92 48.39 -20.21 -57.63
N ALA A 93 47.78 -19.55 -58.62
CA ALA A 93 46.56 -20.01 -59.32
C ALA A 93 46.73 -21.36 -60.03
N ALA A 94 46.42 -22.46 -59.35
CA ALA A 94 46.27 -23.79 -59.94
C ALA A 94 44.77 -24.12 -60.05
N ALA A 95 44.28 -24.35 -61.27
CA ALA A 95 42.93 -24.81 -61.55
C ALA A 95 42.99 -25.99 -62.53
N GLY A 96 42.65 -27.19 -62.08
CA GLY A 96 42.60 -28.40 -62.90
C GLY A 96 41.15 -28.84 -63.15
N ASN A 97 40.74 -28.94 -64.41
CA ASN A 97 39.43 -29.48 -64.81
C ASN A 97 39.61 -30.90 -65.39
N ASN A 98 38.87 -31.85 -64.83
CA ASN A 98 38.67 -33.26 -65.24
C ASN A 98 39.77 -34.31 -64.92
N GLY A 99 39.53 -35.09 -63.86
CA GLY A 99 39.54 -36.56 -63.90
C GLY A 99 40.84 -37.36 -63.70
N GLY A 100 41.91 -36.78 -63.15
CA GLY A 100 43.18 -37.50 -62.88
C GLY A 100 43.45 -37.72 -61.40
N SER A 101 43.77 -38.96 -60.98
CA SER A 101 44.07 -39.31 -59.59
C SER A 101 45.55 -39.13 -59.23
N ALA A 102 45.89 -38.26 -58.28
CA ALA A 102 47.22 -38.26 -57.66
C ALA A 102 47.27 -39.31 -56.54
N THR A 103 48.28 -40.20 -56.52
CA THR A 103 48.44 -41.23 -55.46
C THR A 103 49.72 -40.96 -54.67
N LEU A 104 49.59 -40.49 -53.43
CA LEU A 104 50.72 -40.17 -52.54
C LEU A 104 50.83 -41.25 -51.44
N SER A 105 52.01 -41.86 -51.30
CA SER A 105 52.30 -42.85 -50.25
C SER A 105 53.48 -42.41 -49.38
N ASN A 106 53.34 -42.50 -48.05
CA ASN A 106 54.40 -42.22 -47.06
C ASN A 106 54.99 -40.79 -47.04
N THR A 107 54.28 -39.77 -47.58
CA THR A 107 54.71 -38.36 -47.74
C THR A 107 53.58 -37.33 -47.56
N GLY A 108 53.89 -36.02 -47.45
CA GLY A 108 52.88 -34.97 -47.20
C GLY A 108 52.54 -34.07 -48.40
N LEU A 109 51.26 -33.71 -48.57
CA LEU A 109 50.74 -32.74 -49.55
C LEU A 109 50.51 -31.39 -48.85
N ILE A 110 51.15 -30.31 -49.31
CA ILE A 110 50.97 -28.95 -48.79
C ILE A 110 50.23 -28.11 -49.84
N LEU A 111 49.02 -27.68 -49.50
CA LEU A 111 48.22 -26.75 -50.28
C LEU A 111 48.44 -25.35 -49.70
N ASP A 112 49.21 -24.49 -50.37
CA ASP A 112 49.55 -23.17 -49.85
C ASP A 112 48.86 -22.06 -50.66
N ALA A 113 47.88 -21.40 -50.04
CA ALA A 113 47.16 -20.26 -50.61
C ALA A 113 47.53 -18.99 -49.84
N PRO A 114 48.70 -18.38 -50.12
CA PRO A 114 49.31 -17.39 -49.24
C PRO A 114 48.43 -16.15 -48.99
N ASN A 115 47.69 -15.67 -49.99
CA ASN A 115 46.89 -14.45 -49.89
C ASN A 115 45.40 -14.75 -49.67
N ALA A 116 44.66 -13.88 -48.96
CA ALA A 116 43.24 -14.08 -48.68
C ALA A 116 42.35 -14.18 -49.95
N GLU A 117 42.75 -13.50 -51.02
CA GLU A 117 42.07 -13.50 -52.33
C GLU A 117 42.36 -14.77 -53.16
N ASP A 118 43.38 -15.55 -52.77
CA ASP A 118 43.73 -16.78 -53.47
C ASP A 118 42.59 -17.79 -53.28
N SER A 119 42.04 -18.28 -54.39
CA SER A 119 41.01 -19.34 -54.41
C SER A 119 41.41 -20.42 -55.40
N TYR A 120 41.67 -21.62 -54.91
CA TYR A 120 42.13 -22.76 -55.72
C TYR A 120 41.14 -23.91 -55.66
N GLU A 121 41.09 -24.73 -56.70
CA GLU A 121 40.28 -25.95 -56.74
C GLU A 121 41.19 -27.15 -57.04
N VAL A 122 41.13 -28.18 -56.19
CA VAL A 122 41.92 -29.40 -56.31
C VAL A 122 40.95 -30.58 -56.43
N ARG A 123 41.04 -31.29 -57.55
CA ARG A 123 40.16 -32.42 -57.88
C ARG A 123 40.85 -33.78 -57.73
N ASP A 124 40.11 -34.77 -57.23
CA ASP A 124 40.45 -36.22 -57.20
C ASP A 124 41.86 -36.59 -56.64
N THR A 125 42.10 -36.54 -55.32
CA THR A 125 43.41 -36.87 -54.71
C THR A 125 43.37 -38.09 -53.77
N SER A 126 44.19 -39.11 -54.02
CA SER A 126 44.35 -40.30 -53.17
C SER A 126 45.65 -40.25 -52.35
N LEU A 127 45.53 -40.03 -51.04
CA LEU A 127 46.59 -40.16 -50.04
C LEU A 127 46.47 -41.55 -49.38
N THR A 128 47.53 -42.36 -49.37
CA THR A 128 47.53 -43.69 -48.73
C THR A 128 48.70 -43.85 -47.75
N GLY A 129 48.56 -44.73 -46.76
CA GLY A 129 49.56 -44.89 -45.69
C GLY A 129 49.57 -43.74 -44.66
N SER A 130 50.74 -43.38 -44.14
CA SER A 130 50.94 -42.33 -43.11
C SER A 130 50.98 -40.89 -43.66
N ALA A 131 50.57 -40.69 -44.92
CA ALA A 131 50.66 -39.42 -45.64
C ALA A 131 49.86 -38.28 -44.97
N THR A 132 50.42 -37.07 -44.92
CA THR A 132 49.78 -35.89 -44.29
C THR A 132 49.26 -34.89 -45.32
N LEU A 133 48.07 -34.32 -45.12
CA LEU A 133 47.63 -33.15 -45.88
C LEU A 133 47.86 -31.91 -45.01
N ALA A 134 48.40 -30.82 -45.55
CA ALA A 134 48.51 -29.55 -44.86
C ALA A 134 47.95 -28.42 -45.73
N LYS A 135 47.01 -27.62 -45.21
CA LYS A 135 46.55 -26.39 -45.86
C LYS A 135 47.18 -25.20 -45.14
N THR A 136 47.97 -24.38 -45.84
CA THR A 136 48.62 -23.17 -45.33
C THR A 136 48.20 -21.94 -46.14
N GLY A 137 48.58 -20.74 -45.67
CA GLY A 137 48.21 -19.46 -46.29
C GLY A 137 46.76 -19.02 -46.05
N ALA A 138 46.47 -17.73 -46.19
CA ALA A 138 45.18 -17.12 -45.81
C ALA A 138 44.01 -17.41 -46.77
N GLY A 139 44.28 -17.83 -48.01
CA GLY A 139 43.28 -18.04 -49.06
C GLY A 139 42.47 -19.33 -48.91
N THR A 140 41.56 -19.53 -49.87
CA THR A 140 40.61 -20.64 -49.93
C THR A 140 41.10 -21.73 -50.88
N VAL A 141 41.02 -22.99 -50.47
CA VAL A 141 41.25 -24.14 -51.36
C VAL A 141 40.01 -25.03 -51.30
N THR A 142 39.42 -25.30 -52.46
CA THR A 142 38.26 -26.17 -52.61
C THR A 142 38.75 -27.54 -53.05
N LEU A 143 38.46 -28.57 -52.27
CA LEU A 143 38.62 -29.97 -52.64
C LEU A 143 37.31 -30.47 -53.25
N ASP A 144 37.33 -30.73 -54.56
CA ASP A 144 36.19 -31.25 -55.29
C ASP A 144 36.50 -32.65 -55.87
N GLY A 145 35.51 -33.49 -56.18
CA GLY A 145 35.75 -34.88 -56.59
C GLY A 145 36.17 -35.84 -55.45
N ALA A 146 36.74 -37.00 -55.78
CA ALA A 146 37.00 -38.11 -54.85
C ALA A 146 38.39 -38.02 -54.19
N HIS A 147 38.43 -37.78 -52.88
CA HIS A 147 39.66 -37.75 -52.09
C HIS A 147 39.70 -38.88 -51.05
N THR A 148 40.70 -39.77 -51.10
CA THR A 148 40.89 -40.85 -50.11
C THR A 148 42.14 -40.55 -49.28
N ALA A 149 42.08 -40.57 -47.96
CA ALA A 149 43.25 -40.30 -47.12
C ALA A 149 43.23 -41.06 -45.79
N SER A 150 44.29 -41.83 -45.51
CA SER A 150 44.41 -42.61 -44.26
C SER A 150 45.24 -41.94 -43.15
N GLY A 151 45.96 -40.84 -43.43
CA GLY A 151 46.84 -40.14 -42.47
C GLY A 151 46.29 -38.83 -41.89
N VAL A 152 47.18 -37.90 -41.47
CA VAL A 152 46.82 -36.69 -40.69
C VAL A 152 46.58 -35.48 -41.61
N TRP A 153 45.44 -34.81 -41.48
CA TRP A 153 45.11 -33.56 -42.18
C TRP A 153 45.34 -32.39 -41.23
N ASN A 154 46.07 -31.37 -41.64
CA ASN A 154 46.43 -30.18 -40.86
C ASN A 154 46.00 -28.92 -41.61
N ILE A 155 44.84 -28.37 -41.28
CA ILE A 155 44.39 -27.10 -41.83
C ILE A 155 45.01 -26.00 -40.97
N ASN A 156 46.18 -25.52 -41.36
CA ASN A 156 47.01 -24.61 -40.58
C ASN A 156 46.61 -23.13 -40.74
N ALA A 157 46.05 -22.73 -41.89
CA ALA A 157 45.57 -21.37 -42.15
C ALA A 157 44.59 -21.31 -43.34
N GLY A 158 43.79 -20.24 -43.41
CA GLY A 158 42.84 -19.99 -44.49
C GLY A 158 41.66 -20.98 -44.49
N THR A 159 40.98 -21.11 -45.63
CA THR A 159 39.79 -21.97 -45.75
C THR A 159 40.08 -23.19 -46.62
N LEU A 160 39.68 -24.38 -46.18
CA LEU A 160 39.62 -25.58 -46.98
C LEU A 160 38.14 -25.95 -47.15
N VAL A 161 37.59 -25.86 -48.37
CA VAL A 161 36.18 -26.15 -48.69
C VAL A 161 36.06 -27.54 -49.29
N PHE A 162 35.00 -28.27 -48.96
CA PHE A 162 34.59 -29.52 -49.61
C PHE A 162 33.23 -29.34 -50.27
N THR A 163 33.15 -29.68 -51.56
CA THR A 163 31.98 -29.39 -52.41
C THR A 163 31.30 -30.63 -53.00
N GLY A 164 31.73 -31.86 -52.64
CA GLY A 164 31.18 -33.13 -53.19
C GLY A 164 30.82 -34.23 -52.16
N GLU A 165 30.18 -35.32 -52.63
CA GLU A 165 29.87 -36.52 -51.82
C GLU A 165 31.00 -37.58 -51.90
N ARG A 166 31.40 -38.22 -50.76
CA ARG A 166 32.23 -39.47 -50.62
C ARG A 166 33.77 -39.26 -50.58
N ASN A 167 34.70 -40.08 -50.02
CA ASN A 167 34.81 -41.28 -49.14
C ASN A 167 36.22 -41.27 -48.48
N ILE A 168 36.40 -40.80 -47.22
CA ILE A 168 37.65 -41.09 -46.47
C ILE A 168 37.64 -42.60 -46.12
N THR A 169 38.33 -43.43 -46.91
CA THR A 169 38.36 -44.91 -46.75
C THR A 169 39.71 -45.38 -46.19
N ALA A 170 39.64 -46.35 -45.27
CA ALA A 170 40.80 -46.97 -44.62
C ALA A 170 41.48 -47.98 -45.56
N SER A 171 42.81 -47.96 -45.68
CA SER A 171 43.55 -49.02 -46.39
C SER A 171 43.96 -50.21 -45.52
N ASP A 172 43.76 -50.16 -44.20
CA ASP A 172 44.35 -51.15 -43.29
C ASP A 172 43.30 -51.70 -42.30
N ASN A 173 42.79 -52.92 -42.57
CA ASN A 173 42.04 -53.74 -41.62
C ASN A 173 40.87 -53.05 -40.88
N ASN A 174 39.98 -52.35 -41.60
CA ASN A 174 38.74 -51.76 -41.07
C ASN A 174 38.88 -50.79 -39.88
N ARG A 175 40.09 -50.41 -39.45
CA ARG A 175 40.33 -49.35 -38.43
C ARG A 175 40.48 -48.00 -39.12
N ILE A 176 39.60 -47.04 -38.81
CA ILE A 176 39.73 -45.67 -39.34
C ILE A 176 40.67 -44.90 -38.40
N ASN A 177 41.89 -44.59 -38.85
CA ASN A 177 42.93 -43.93 -38.05
C ASN A 177 43.25 -42.48 -38.50
N GLY A 178 42.39 -41.87 -39.33
CA GLY A 178 42.57 -40.51 -39.83
C GLY A 178 42.37 -39.45 -38.73
N LYS A 179 43.27 -38.46 -38.66
CA LYS A 179 43.18 -37.32 -37.74
C LYS A 179 43.10 -36.03 -38.54
N ILE A 180 42.09 -35.20 -38.28
CA ILE A 180 41.98 -33.86 -38.88
C ILE A 180 42.27 -32.84 -37.78
N ASN A 181 43.23 -31.95 -37.99
CA ASN A 181 43.59 -30.87 -37.09
C ASN A 181 43.28 -29.55 -37.79
N ILE A 182 42.45 -28.71 -37.17
CA ILE A 182 42.11 -27.38 -37.68
C ILE A 182 42.76 -26.37 -36.75
N ALA A 183 43.75 -25.63 -37.23
CA ALA A 183 44.50 -24.64 -36.44
C ALA A 183 43.69 -23.35 -36.23
N SER A 184 44.18 -22.52 -35.32
CA SER A 184 43.56 -21.25 -34.95
C SER A 184 43.30 -20.36 -36.16
N GLY A 185 42.07 -19.89 -36.33
CA GLY A 185 41.65 -19.04 -37.44
C GLY A 185 41.51 -19.75 -38.79
N ALA A 186 41.86 -21.04 -38.90
CA ALA A 186 41.64 -21.82 -40.11
C ALA A 186 40.20 -22.36 -40.18
N VAL A 187 39.67 -22.55 -41.39
CA VAL A 187 38.29 -22.99 -41.62
C VAL A 187 38.30 -24.28 -42.45
N LEU A 188 37.60 -25.30 -41.99
CA LEU A 188 37.22 -26.47 -42.78
C LEU A 188 35.73 -26.37 -43.12
N ASP A 189 35.39 -26.08 -44.37
CA ASP A 189 34.01 -25.93 -44.81
C ASP A 189 33.52 -27.19 -45.50
N ALA A 190 32.83 -28.06 -44.76
CA ALA A 190 32.16 -29.26 -45.28
C ALA A 190 30.64 -29.08 -45.34
N SER A 191 30.15 -27.85 -45.45
CA SER A 191 28.70 -27.57 -45.51
C SER A 191 28.03 -28.09 -46.79
N ASN A 192 28.79 -28.21 -47.88
CA ASN A 192 28.28 -28.66 -49.18
C ASN A 192 28.67 -30.12 -49.51
N GLY A 193 29.34 -30.84 -48.59
CA GLY A 193 29.89 -32.16 -48.85
C GLY A 193 29.84 -33.13 -47.66
N ARG A 194 30.21 -34.40 -47.90
CA ARG A 194 30.16 -35.49 -46.92
C ARG A 194 31.55 -35.81 -46.37
N LEU A 195 31.86 -35.53 -45.10
CA LEU A 195 33.22 -35.70 -44.57
C LEU A 195 33.63 -37.18 -44.35
N PHE A 196 32.70 -38.05 -43.94
CA PHE A 196 32.98 -39.47 -43.66
C PHE A 196 31.90 -40.43 -44.22
N HIS A 197 32.28 -41.67 -44.59
CA HIS A 197 31.34 -42.72 -45.00
C HIS A 197 31.80 -44.09 -44.52
N ASN A 198 30.89 -44.86 -43.91
CA ASN A 198 31.09 -46.29 -43.67
C ASN A 198 29.91 -47.07 -44.27
N GLY A 199 30.21 -48.05 -45.14
CA GLY A 199 29.21 -48.92 -45.77
C GLY A 199 28.94 -50.23 -45.01
N VAL A 200 29.66 -50.54 -43.93
CA VAL A 200 29.54 -51.82 -43.19
C VAL A 200 29.52 -51.60 -41.68
N TYR A 201 28.38 -51.90 -41.04
CA TYR A 201 28.18 -51.75 -39.60
C TYR A 201 28.67 -52.98 -38.83
N THR A 202 29.79 -52.85 -38.09
CA THR A 202 30.16 -53.79 -37.02
C THR A 202 30.69 -53.02 -35.81
N ALA A 203 30.32 -53.46 -34.60
CA ALA A 203 30.19 -52.64 -33.40
C ALA A 203 31.49 -52.17 -32.67
N ASN A 204 32.70 -52.37 -33.21
CA ASN A 204 33.94 -52.31 -32.40
C ASN A 204 35.14 -51.50 -32.96
N PHE A 205 34.96 -50.45 -33.77
CA PHE A 205 36.11 -49.73 -34.36
C PHE A 205 36.43 -48.34 -33.77
N GLN A 206 37.71 -48.11 -33.47
CA GLN A 206 38.33 -46.78 -33.30
C GLN A 206 38.23 -46.01 -34.62
N SER A 207 37.85 -44.75 -34.54
CA SER A 207 37.27 -43.97 -35.63
C SER A 207 37.92 -42.57 -35.72
N PRO A 208 37.74 -41.80 -36.82
CA PRO A 208 38.57 -40.62 -37.08
C PRO A 208 38.29 -39.50 -36.07
N THR A 209 39.35 -38.83 -35.62
CA THR A 209 39.26 -37.72 -34.65
C THR A 209 39.48 -36.39 -35.35
N ILE A 210 38.55 -35.46 -35.17
CA ILE A 210 38.75 -34.06 -35.57
C ILE A 210 39.16 -33.27 -34.35
N THR A 211 40.34 -32.66 -34.38
CA THR A 211 40.84 -31.75 -33.35
C THR A 211 40.75 -30.32 -33.85
N LEU A 212 39.93 -29.50 -33.20
CA LEU A 212 39.91 -28.06 -33.41
C LEU A 212 40.85 -27.39 -32.41
N ASN A 213 41.90 -26.75 -32.91
CA ASN A 213 42.90 -25.99 -32.16
C ASN A 213 42.69 -24.47 -32.36
N GLY A 214 41.45 -24.00 -32.18
CA GLY A 214 41.03 -22.61 -32.41
C GLY A 214 40.40 -22.34 -33.78
N GLY A 215 40.20 -23.40 -34.58
CA GLY A 215 39.67 -23.31 -35.95
C GLY A 215 38.15 -23.42 -36.04
N THR A 216 37.61 -23.28 -37.26
CA THR A 216 36.18 -23.43 -37.56
C THR A 216 35.91 -24.65 -38.43
N LEU A 217 34.89 -25.44 -38.10
CA LEU A 217 34.35 -26.51 -38.93
C LEU A 217 32.93 -26.16 -39.36
N LYS A 218 32.67 -25.98 -40.66
CA LYS A 218 31.30 -25.80 -41.15
C LYS A 218 30.76 -27.13 -41.67
N LEU A 219 29.51 -27.41 -41.34
CA LEU A 219 28.81 -28.66 -41.62
C LEU A 219 27.44 -28.36 -42.21
N ASN A 220 26.90 -29.34 -42.92
CA ASN A 220 25.51 -29.30 -43.36
C ASN A 220 24.58 -29.64 -42.18
N GLN A 221 24.78 -30.83 -41.58
CA GLN A 221 23.95 -31.41 -40.52
C GLN A 221 24.79 -32.10 -39.42
N PHE A 222 24.18 -32.37 -38.26
CA PHE A 222 24.77 -33.04 -37.08
C PHE A 222 24.02 -34.37 -36.82
N GLY A 223 24.69 -35.53 -36.78
CA GLY A 223 24.08 -36.82 -36.35
C GLY A 223 23.70 -37.83 -37.45
N TYR A 224 23.17 -38.99 -37.02
CA TYR A 224 22.91 -40.20 -37.81
C TYR A 224 21.42 -40.54 -37.91
N ASP A 225 20.78 -40.62 -39.09
CA ASP A 225 19.45 -41.23 -39.18
C ASP A 225 19.35 -42.31 -40.28
N SER A 226 18.49 -43.28 -40.01
CA SER A 226 18.32 -44.59 -40.62
C SER A 226 17.91 -44.56 -42.11
N ALA A 227 18.85 -44.98 -42.95
CA ALA A 227 18.71 -45.74 -44.20
C ALA A 227 17.75 -45.30 -45.34
N SER A 228 16.90 -44.26 -45.23
CA SER A 228 15.80 -44.06 -46.20
C SER A 228 15.68 -42.68 -46.87
N LEU A 229 16.47 -41.67 -46.51
CA LEU A 229 16.49 -40.39 -47.22
C LEU A 229 17.92 -40.08 -47.68
N GLY A 230 18.16 -40.19 -48.99
CA GLY A 230 19.45 -39.86 -49.58
C GLY A 230 19.74 -38.36 -49.49
N LYS A 231 20.57 -37.96 -48.52
CA LYS A 231 21.46 -36.77 -48.54
C LYS A 231 22.38 -36.72 -47.30
N LEU A 232 23.64 -36.32 -47.54
CA LEU A 232 24.77 -35.93 -46.67
C LEU A 232 24.92 -36.53 -45.24
N HIS A 233 26.01 -37.29 -45.01
CA HIS A 233 26.43 -37.86 -43.71
C HIS A 233 27.66 -37.16 -43.09
N ASN A 234 27.57 -36.69 -41.85
CA ASN A 234 28.76 -36.27 -41.08
C ASN A 234 28.85 -37.11 -39.80
N ASN A 235 29.38 -38.34 -39.93
CA ASN A 235 29.58 -39.26 -38.81
C ASN A 235 30.90 -38.93 -38.08
N PHE A 236 30.83 -38.27 -36.92
CA PHE A 236 32.01 -38.07 -36.06
C PHE A 236 31.95 -39.04 -34.88
N TYR A 237 33.03 -39.79 -34.67
CA TYR A 237 33.17 -40.69 -33.52
C TYR A 237 33.97 -40.05 -32.36
N ALA A 238 34.66 -38.93 -32.60
CA ALA A 238 35.31 -38.10 -31.58
C ALA A 238 35.62 -36.70 -32.16
N LEU A 239 34.88 -35.70 -31.70
CA LEU A 239 35.16 -34.29 -31.99
C LEU A 239 35.90 -33.69 -30.80
N LYS A 240 37.18 -33.33 -30.96
CA LYS A 240 38.04 -32.80 -29.90
C LYS A 240 38.24 -31.29 -30.04
N PHE A 241 37.87 -30.55 -29.02
CA PHE A 241 38.28 -29.16 -28.84
C PHE A 241 39.57 -29.15 -28.02
N ALA A 242 40.61 -28.48 -28.50
CA ALA A 242 41.92 -28.47 -27.84
C ALA A 242 41.99 -27.48 -26.67
N SER A 243 42.79 -27.82 -25.67
CA SER A 243 42.98 -27.06 -24.42
C SER A 243 43.37 -25.61 -24.70
N GLY A 244 42.74 -24.66 -24.01
CA GLY A 244 43.04 -23.23 -24.12
C GLY A 244 42.66 -22.57 -25.44
N THR A 245 41.81 -23.20 -26.26
CA THR A 245 41.39 -22.67 -27.58
C THR A 245 39.91 -22.34 -27.64
N SER A 246 39.53 -21.39 -28.49
CA SER A 246 38.15 -21.09 -28.86
C SER A 246 37.90 -21.58 -30.28
N SER A 247 37.15 -22.66 -30.45
CA SER A 247 36.85 -23.24 -31.76
C SER A 247 35.35 -23.25 -32.05
N ARG A 248 34.97 -23.27 -33.32
CA ARG A 248 33.57 -23.10 -33.76
C ARG A 248 33.13 -24.19 -34.72
N ILE A 249 31.87 -24.60 -34.60
CA ILE A 249 31.15 -25.41 -35.56
C ILE A 249 29.96 -24.62 -36.08
N VAL A 250 29.77 -24.59 -37.40
CA VAL A 250 28.63 -23.93 -38.04
C VAL A 250 27.79 -24.95 -38.77
N ILE A 251 26.49 -25.02 -38.47
CA ILE A 251 25.53 -25.94 -39.08
C ILE A 251 24.64 -25.14 -40.04
N SER A 252 24.65 -25.51 -41.31
CA SER A 252 24.02 -24.72 -42.39
C SER A 252 22.60 -25.15 -42.75
N GLN A 253 22.15 -26.37 -42.41
CA GLN A 253 20.75 -26.79 -42.54
C GLN A 253 20.30 -27.61 -41.31
N GLY A 254 19.15 -27.25 -40.73
CA GLY A 254 18.46 -28.05 -39.72
C GLY A 254 17.32 -28.83 -40.37
N TYR A 255 17.30 -30.15 -40.21
CA TYR A 255 16.13 -30.99 -40.47
C TYR A 255 15.87 -31.82 -39.20
N GLU A 256 14.62 -32.26 -39.01
CA GLU A 256 14.25 -33.27 -38.01
C GLU A 256 15.02 -34.56 -38.28
N SER A 257 16.24 -34.67 -37.77
CA SER A 257 16.91 -35.95 -37.65
C SER A 257 16.33 -36.63 -36.42
N GLY A 258 15.60 -37.73 -36.57
CA GLY A 258 15.35 -38.71 -35.50
C GLY A 258 16.63 -39.48 -35.16
N GLY A 259 17.76 -38.78 -35.18
CA GLY A 259 19.03 -39.34 -35.53
C GLY A 259 20.01 -39.42 -34.36
N THR A 260 20.51 -40.62 -34.12
CA THR A 260 21.32 -41.00 -32.97
C THR A 260 22.80 -40.61 -33.16
N ALA A 261 23.17 -39.38 -32.78
CA ALA A 261 24.59 -38.99 -32.72
C ALA A 261 25.32 -39.87 -31.69
N SER A 262 26.07 -40.86 -32.17
CA SER A 262 26.68 -41.91 -31.36
C SER A 262 28.15 -41.57 -31.07
N ARG A 263 28.50 -41.38 -29.78
CA ARG A 263 29.84 -41.09 -29.20
C ARG A 263 30.43 -39.66 -29.31
N GLY A 264 30.05 -38.84 -28.32
CA GLY A 264 30.80 -37.79 -27.59
C GLY A 264 31.55 -36.64 -28.31
N ILE A 265 31.10 -35.39 -28.08
CA ILE A 265 31.97 -34.21 -28.17
C ILE A 265 32.95 -34.24 -27.00
N TYR A 266 34.23 -34.07 -27.30
CA TYR A 266 35.32 -34.00 -26.34
C TYR A 266 35.84 -32.58 -26.19
N ILE A 267 35.77 -32.02 -24.99
CA ILE A 267 36.31 -30.70 -24.68
C ILE A 267 37.54 -30.91 -23.80
N ALA A 268 38.73 -30.63 -24.33
CA ALA A 268 39.96 -30.73 -23.57
C ALA A 268 40.02 -29.67 -22.45
N GLY A 269 40.74 -29.99 -21.37
CA GLY A 269 40.67 -29.25 -20.12
C GLY A 269 41.26 -27.84 -20.22
N TRP A 270 40.94 -27.00 -19.23
CA TRP A 270 41.44 -25.63 -19.00
C TRP A 270 41.22 -24.64 -20.15
N GLY A 271 40.32 -23.66 -19.95
CA GLY A 271 40.16 -22.48 -20.81
C GLY A 271 39.66 -22.74 -22.25
N THR A 272 38.99 -23.86 -22.50
CA THR A 272 38.51 -24.23 -23.86
C THR A 272 37.08 -23.79 -24.09
N THR A 273 36.79 -23.06 -25.18
CA THR A 273 35.41 -22.72 -25.59
C THR A 273 35.04 -23.45 -26.88
N ALA A 274 34.04 -24.33 -26.78
CA ALA A 274 33.46 -25.05 -27.91
C ALA A 274 32.18 -24.36 -28.37
N THR A 275 32.18 -23.70 -29.53
CA THR A 275 30.99 -23.03 -30.06
C THR A 275 30.31 -23.90 -31.11
N ILE A 276 29.00 -24.13 -31.00
CA ILE A 276 28.15 -24.76 -32.01
C ILE A 276 27.12 -23.73 -32.44
N GLU A 277 26.99 -23.52 -33.74
CA GLU A 277 26.10 -22.52 -34.29
C GLU A 277 25.08 -23.11 -35.25
N LEU A 278 23.83 -22.71 -35.06
CA LEU A 278 22.70 -23.07 -35.89
C LEU A 278 22.25 -21.83 -36.68
N GLY A 279 22.05 -21.98 -37.99
CA GLY A 279 21.54 -20.90 -38.84
C GLY A 279 20.09 -20.49 -38.49
N ALA A 280 19.58 -19.45 -39.14
CA ALA A 280 18.19 -19.01 -38.98
C ALA A 280 17.19 -19.98 -39.64
N ASN A 281 15.97 -20.04 -39.10
CA ASN A 281 14.85 -20.89 -39.54
C ASN A 281 15.17 -22.40 -39.53
N GLN A 282 15.76 -22.90 -38.44
CA GLN A 282 16.20 -24.29 -38.29
C GLN A 282 15.67 -24.91 -37.00
N THR A 283 15.14 -26.13 -37.07
CA THR A 283 14.84 -26.94 -35.88
C THR A 283 15.77 -28.13 -35.82
N LEU A 284 16.46 -28.31 -34.70
CA LEU A 284 17.38 -29.43 -34.48
C LEU A 284 17.06 -30.10 -33.15
N THR A 285 16.91 -31.42 -33.16
CA THR A 285 16.78 -32.22 -31.94
C THR A 285 18.04 -33.05 -31.74
N TRP A 286 18.76 -32.77 -30.67
CA TRP A 286 20.01 -33.44 -30.33
C TRP A 286 19.77 -34.48 -29.22
N THR A 287 19.33 -35.68 -29.61
CA THR A 287 18.98 -36.79 -28.72
C THR A 287 20.10 -37.83 -28.57
N SER A 288 20.10 -38.55 -27.44
CA SER A 288 20.88 -39.79 -27.29
C SER A 288 19.95 -41.00 -27.07
N SER A 289 20.26 -42.12 -27.72
CA SER A 289 19.35 -43.26 -27.88
C SER A 289 19.69 -44.50 -27.06
N ASN A 290 20.65 -44.45 -26.13
CA ASN A 290 21.13 -45.67 -25.48
C ASN A 290 21.36 -45.52 -23.97
N ALA A 291 20.86 -46.50 -23.21
CA ALA A 291 20.89 -46.56 -21.75
C ALA A 291 22.27 -46.97 -21.16
N GLN A 292 23.32 -47.06 -22.00
CA GLN A 292 24.65 -47.51 -21.60
C GLN A 292 25.69 -46.40 -21.78
N ASN A 293 25.77 -45.46 -20.82
CA ASN A 293 26.91 -44.61 -20.39
C ASN A 293 27.98 -44.11 -21.42
N GLN A 294 27.75 -44.15 -22.74
CA GLN A 294 28.77 -43.89 -23.77
C GLN A 294 28.46 -42.67 -24.66
N ASP A 295 27.30 -42.03 -24.47
CA ASP A 295 26.78 -40.96 -25.33
C ASP A 295 26.67 -39.63 -24.57
N ALA A 296 27.81 -39.14 -24.07
CA ALA A 296 27.89 -37.89 -23.31
C ALA A 296 28.85 -36.88 -23.94
N ILE A 297 28.60 -35.58 -23.72
CA ILE A 297 29.63 -34.56 -23.94
C ILE A 297 30.66 -34.73 -22.83
N VAL A 298 31.89 -35.08 -23.21
CA VAL A 298 32.98 -35.42 -22.30
C VAL A 298 33.90 -34.22 -22.16
N CYS A 299 34.14 -33.78 -20.92
CA CYS A 299 35.12 -32.73 -20.62
C CYS A 299 36.24 -33.31 -19.76
N GLU A 300 37.50 -32.93 -20.03
CA GLU A 300 38.58 -33.14 -19.06
C GLU A 300 38.44 -32.13 -17.91
N THR A 301 38.73 -32.55 -16.68
CA THR A 301 38.70 -31.66 -15.50
C THR A 301 39.66 -30.48 -15.66
N GLY A 302 39.15 -29.24 -15.68
CA GLY A 302 39.98 -28.04 -15.73
C GLY A 302 39.18 -26.74 -15.57
N ALA A 303 39.80 -25.67 -15.06
CA ALA A 303 39.14 -24.38 -14.85
C ALA A 303 38.91 -23.63 -16.18
N GLY A 304 37.70 -23.10 -16.41
CA GLY A 304 37.43 -22.08 -17.45
C GLY A 304 36.94 -22.57 -18.82
N SER A 305 36.55 -23.84 -18.97
CA SER A 305 36.00 -24.34 -20.25
C SER A 305 34.48 -24.04 -20.38
N ALA A 306 33.98 -23.86 -21.61
CA ALA A 306 32.57 -23.60 -21.91
C ALA A 306 32.09 -24.27 -23.21
N LEU A 307 30.81 -24.64 -23.26
CA LEU A 307 30.07 -25.00 -24.47
C LEU A 307 29.14 -23.83 -24.82
N ALA A 308 29.36 -23.19 -25.96
CA ALA A 308 28.52 -22.11 -26.48
C ALA A 308 27.61 -22.61 -27.60
N LEU A 309 26.32 -22.35 -27.51
CA LEU A 309 25.28 -22.70 -28.47
C LEU A 309 24.70 -21.40 -29.05
N ALA A 310 25.09 -21.03 -30.26
CA ALA A 310 24.58 -19.84 -30.93
C ALA A 310 23.45 -20.22 -31.89
N ILE A 311 22.22 -19.78 -31.60
CA ILE A 311 21.02 -20.23 -32.32
C ILE A 311 20.42 -19.06 -33.11
N GLY A 312 20.31 -19.22 -34.43
CA GLY A 312 19.75 -18.20 -35.33
C GLY A 312 18.29 -17.86 -35.05
N GLU A 313 17.81 -16.77 -35.64
CA GLU A 313 16.41 -16.33 -35.53
C GLU A 313 15.44 -17.40 -36.08
N ASN A 314 14.25 -17.52 -35.46
CA ASN A 314 13.23 -18.54 -35.80
C ASN A 314 13.75 -19.98 -35.76
N SER A 315 14.78 -20.26 -34.98
CA SER A 315 15.37 -21.59 -34.83
C SER A 315 15.19 -22.13 -33.41
N VAL A 316 15.07 -23.45 -33.28
CA VAL A 316 14.92 -24.15 -31.99
C VAL A 316 15.91 -25.32 -31.92
N LEU A 317 16.70 -25.40 -30.84
CA LEU A 317 17.55 -26.54 -30.53
C LEU A 317 17.00 -27.30 -29.32
N TYR A 318 16.49 -28.51 -29.52
CA TYR A 318 16.14 -29.42 -28.43
C TYR A 318 17.40 -30.17 -27.98
N PHE A 319 17.88 -29.86 -26.78
CA PHE A 319 19.08 -30.42 -26.19
C PHE A 319 18.73 -31.56 -25.22
N ASN A 320 18.92 -32.78 -25.69
CA ASN A 320 18.59 -34.02 -24.98
C ASN A 320 19.86 -34.88 -24.82
N GLN A 321 20.88 -34.30 -24.17
CA GLN A 321 22.19 -34.89 -23.92
C GLN A 321 22.53 -34.92 -22.42
N VAL A 322 23.43 -35.82 -22.02
CA VAL A 322 23.99 -35.89 -20.67
C VAL A 322 25.47 -35.51 -20.71
N PHE A 323 25.94 -34.73 -19.73
CA PHE A 323 27.34 -34.41 -19.54
C PHE A 323 28.05 -35.53 -18.76
N ALA A 324 29.29 -35.88 -19.13
CA ALA A 324 30.08 -36.87 -18.40
C ALA A 324 31.54 -36.41 -18.20
N ASN A 325 32.14 -36.90 -17.11
CA ASN A 325 33.54 -36.62 -16.77
C ASN A 325 34.46 -37.75 -17.24
N LYS A 326 35.65 -37.41 -17.71
CA LYS A 326 36.69 -38.38 -18.02
C LYS A 326 37.54 -38.66 -16.77
N ASN A 327 37.57 -39.91 -16.32
CA ASN A 327 38.47 -40.33 -15.25
C ASN A 327 39.94 -40.17 -15.72
N THR A 328 40.79 -39.56 -14.90
CA THR A 328 42.19 -39.21 -15.24
C THR A 328 43.10 -40.43 -15.43
N SER A 329 42.59 -41.65 -15.32
CA SER A 329 43.36 -42.90 -15.32
C SER A 329 43.46 -43.63 -16.68
N GLY A 330 43.00 -43.06 -17.79
CA GLY A 330 43.28 -43.58 -19.12
C GLY A 330 42.49 -42.88 -20.22
N GLU A 331 43.07 -42.75 -21.42
CA GLU A 331 42.48 -41.99 -22.53
C GLU A 331 41.10 -42.51 -23.02
N TYR A 332 40.65 -43.68 -22.56
CA TYR A 332 39.44 -44.39 -23.03
C TYR A 332 38.66 -45.14 -21.93
N GLY A 333 38.79 -44.77 -20.65
CA GLY A 333 38.00 -45.40 -19.58
C GLY A 333 36.51 -45.04 -19.66
N ASP A 334 35.63 -45.94 -19.21
CA ASP A 334 34.18 -45.70 -19.16
C ASP A 334 33.88 -44.42 -18.35
N PRO A 335 33.01 -43.53 -18.85
CA PRO A 335 32.60 -42.35 -18.10
C PRO A 335 31.89 -42.78 -16.81
N THR A 336 32.28 -42.22 -15.66
CA THR A 336 31.54 -42.42 -14.42
C THR A 336 30.44 -41.37 -14.33
N THR A 337 29.23 -41.79 -13.97
CA THR A 337 28.03 -40.94 -13.83
C THR A 337 28.07 -40.03 -12.60
N ALA A 338 29.23 -39.78 -12.01
CA ALA A 338 29.37 -39.03 -10.77
C ALA A 338 29.83 -37.58 -11.05
N ASN A 339 28.93 -36.63 -10.76
CA ASN A 339 29.16 -35.21 -10.54
C ASN A 339 30.03 -34.48 -11.58
N PHE A 340 29.38 -33.79 -12.50
CA PHE A 340 30.01 -32.94 -13.50
C PHE A 340 30.43 -31.58 -12.91
N SER A 341 31.73 -31.24 -12.99
CA SER A 341 32.32 -30.05 -12.35
C SER A 341 33.13 -29.11 -13.28
N GLY A 342 33.07 -29.36 -14.59
CA GLY A 342 34.08 -28.84 -15.54
C GLY A 342 33.67 -27.70 -16.47
N LEU A 343 32.39 -27.58 -16.85
CA LEU A 343 31.99 -26.84 -18.07
C LEU A 343 30.87 -25.83 -17.80
N SER A 344 31.01 -24.62 -18.34
CA SER A 344 29.93 -23.61 -18.39
C SER A 344 29.11 -23.78 -19.68
N LEU A 345 27.80 -23.50 -19.64
CA LEU A 345 26.92 -23.53 -20.82
C LEU A 345 26.60 -22.08 -21.21
N ILE A 346 26.76 -21.73 -22.49
CA ILE A 346 26.45 -20.38 -22.99
C ILE A 346 25.45 -20.51 -24.13
N LYS A 347 24.30 -19.86 -24.04
CA LYS A 347 23.30 -19.73 -25.09
C LYS A 347 23.37 -18.32 -25.68
N SER A 348 23.54 -18.20 -27.00
CA SER A 348 23.53 -16.93 -27.72
C SER A 348 22.66 -17.00 -28.99
N GLY A 349 22.52 -15.89 -29.72
CA GLY A 349 21.65 -15.77 -30.90
C GLY A 349 20.15 -15.71 -30.57
N ALA A 350 19.33 -15.22 -31.51
CA ALA A 350 17.93 -14.88 -31.28
C ALA A 350 16.97 -16.08 -31.09
N GLY A 351 17.37 -17.30 -31.48
CA GLY A 351 16.52 -18.49 -31.39
C GLY A 351 16.40 -19.10 -30.00
N GLU A 352 15.75 -20.26 -29.93
CA GLU A 352 15.39 -20.97 -28.70
C GLU A 352 16.28 -22.21 -28.45
N LEU A 353 16.70 -22.40 -27.20
CA LEU A 353 17.33 -23.63 -26.70
C LEU A 353 16.38 -24.29 -25.71
N VAL A 354 16.02 -25.56 -25.93
CA VAL A 354 15.12 -26.33 -25.06
C VAL A 354 15.91 -27.44 -24.37
N ILE A 355 15.97 -27.45 -23.03
CA ILE A 355 16.66 -28.49 -22.26
C ILE A 355 15.68 -29.60 -21.87
N GLN A 356 15.92 -30.82 -22.36
CA GLN A 356 15.03 -31.98 -22.14
C GLN A 356 15.61 -33.03 -21.17
N ARG A 357 16.84 -32.84 -20.69
CA ARG A 357 17.49 -33.74 -19.71
C ARG A 357 18.28 -32.97 -18.66
N ALA A 358 18.18 -33.44 -17.41
CA ALA A 358 18.91 -32.91 -16.28
C ALA A 358 20.41 -33.20 -16.35
N ASN A 359 21.22 -32.19 -16.05
CA ASN A 359 22.67 -32.20 -16.08
C ASN A 359 23.21 -31.47 -14.84
N THR A 360 24.08 -32.06 -14.02
CA THR A 360 24.60 -31.34 -12.84
C THR A 360 25.66 -30.32 -13.24
N ILE A 361 25.47 -29.04 -12.92
CA ILE A 361 26.50 -28.01 -13.11
C ILE A 361 27.03 -27.59 -11.73
N SER A 362 28.31 -27.86 -11.44
CA SER A 362 28.89 -27.57 -10.13
C SER A 362 29.11 -26.09 -9.84
N SER A 363 29.27 -25.76 -8.55
CA SER A 363 29.74 -24.45 -8.10
C SER A 363 31.06 -24.03 -8.80
N GLY A 364 31.15 -22.75 -9.19
CA GLY A 364 32.26 -22.18 -9.97
C GLY A 364 32.08 -22.25 -11.50
N ARG A 365 30.94 -22.74 -11.99
CA ARG A 365 30.51 -22.70 -13.41
C ARG A 365 29.20 -21.93 -13.56
N THR A 366 28.89 -21.50 -14.78
CA THR A 366 27.65 -20.78 -15.08
C THR A 366 26.94 -21.34 -16.30
N VAL A 367 25.60 -21.27 -16.28
CA VAL A 367 24.78 -21.24 -17.49
C VAL A 367 24.58 -19.76 -17.82
N ARG A 368 24.84 -19.33 -19.05
CA ARG A 368 24.67 -17.93 -19.48
C ARG A 368 23.73 -17.86 -20.68
N VAL A 369 22.71 -17.02 -20.63
CA VAL A 369 21.78 -16.77 -21.74
C VAL A 369 22.03 -15.35 -22.25
N ASP A 370 22.85 -15.23 -23.28
CA ASP A 370 23.29 -13.95 -23.85
C ASP A 370 22.23 -13.29 -24.74
N ALA A 371 21.39 -14.10 -25.41
CA ALA A 371 20.33 -13.64 -26.30
C ALA A 371 19.33 -14.76 -26.60
N GLY A 372 18.13 -14.39 -27.07
CA GLY A 372 17.07 -15.31 -27.46
C GLY A 372 16.43 -16.01 -26.27
N LYS A 373 15.92 -17.24 -26.48
CA LYS A 373 15.15 -17.98 -25.48
C LYS A 373 15.88 -19.23 -24.98
N LEU A 374 15.84 -19.47 -23.67
CA LEU A 374 16.16 -20.76 -23.04
C LEU A 374 14.88 -21.32 -22.40
N THR A 375 14.54 -22.58 -22.66
CA THR A 375 13.35 -23.26 -22.14
C THR A 375 13.74 -24.54 -21.42
N LEU A 376 13.15 -24.81 -20.26
CA LEU A 376 13.28 -26.08 -19.56
C LEU A 376 12.05 -26.96 -19.78
N GLU A 377 12.25 -28.24 -20.11
CA GLU A 377 11.21 -29.28 -20.18
C GLU A 377 11.47 -30.40 -19.14
N VAL A 378 12.32 -30.14 -18.14
CA VAL A 378 12.74 -31.13 -17.14
C VAL A 378 13.08 -30.47 -15.80
N ASP A 379 12.76 -31.14 -14.70
CA ASP A 379 13.14 -30.71 -13.36
C ASP A 379 14.65 -30.80 -13.15
N ASN A 380 15.18 -29.80 -12.44
CA ASN A 380 16.58 -29.66 -12.06
C ASN A 380 17.51 -29.85 -13.26
N ALA A 381 17.16 -29.18 -14.37
CA ALA A 381 17.88 -29.21 -15.63
C ALA A 381 19.40 -29.00 -15.46
N PHE A 382 19.81 -28.26 -14.42
CA PHE A 382 21.21 -27.93 -14.11
C PHE A 382 21.72 -28.50 -12.76
N GLY A 383 21.05 -29.53 -12.22
CA GLY A 383 21.46 -30.29 -11.02
C GLY A 383 20.61 -30.05 -9.77
N ALA A 384 20.84 -30.86 -8.73
CA ALA A 384 20.20 -30.75 -7.41
C ALA A 384 21.24 -30.83 -6.28
N GLY A 385 21.06 -30.07 -5.20
CA GLY A 385 21.95 -30.03 -4.01
C GLY A 385 22.59 -28.67 -3.74
N SER A 386 23.47 -28.58 -2.73
CA SER A 386 24.01 -27.31 -2.20
C SER A 386 25.21 -26.71 -2.96
N ASN A 387 25.77 -27.41 -3.95
CA ASN A 387 27.00 -27.00 -4.65
C ASN A 387 26.78 -26.86 -6.16
N LEU A 388 25.81 -26.05 -6.57
CA LEU A 388 25.42 -25.84 -7.97
C LEU A 388 25.95 -24.51 -8.54
N GLY A 389 26.11 -24.44 -9.86
CA GLY A 389 26.46 -23.22 -10.61
C GLY A 389 25.25 -22.32 -10.89
N ASN A 390 25.51 -21.05 -11.21
CA ASN A 390 24.46 -20.03 -11.43
C ASN A 390 23.93 -20.05 -12.87
N VAL A 391 22.68 -19.63 -13.09
CA VAL A 391 22.06 -19.38 -14.40
C VAL A 391 21.94 -17.87 -14.61
N SER A 392 22.77 -17.26 -15.45
CA SER A 392 22.78 -15.82 -15.74
C SER A 392 22.03 -15.49 -17.03
N ILE A 393 21.12 -14.53 -17.02
CA ILE A 393 20.27 -14.14 -18.15
C ILE A 393 20.55 -12.69 -18.52
N ALA A 394 21.00 -12.43 -19.75
CA ALA A 394 21.33 -11.10 -20.24
C ALA A 394 20.09 -10.27 -20.63
N SER A 395 20.26 -8.95 -20.72
CA SER A 395 19.24 -8.01 -21.17
C SER A 395 18.63 -8.42 -22.52
N GLY A 396 17.30 -8.42 -22.61
CA GLY A 396 16.56 -8.83 -23.81
C GLY A 396 16.51 -10.35 -24.08
N ALA A 397 17.12 -11.17 -23.22
CA ALA A 397 16.98 -12.63 -23.29
C ALA A 397 15.79 -13.13 -22.45
N LEU A 398 15.26 -14.29 -22.81
CA LEU A 398 14.14 -14.93 -22.14
C LEU A 398 14.55 -16.28 -21.56
N PHE A 399 14.22 -16.53 -20.30
CA PHE A 399 14.31 -17.85 -19.68
C PHE A 399 12.90 -18.33 -19.31
N SER A 400 12.50 -19.49 -19.83
CA SER A 400 11.20 -20.12 -19.56
C SER A 400 11.42 -21.45 -18.82
N MET A 401 10.70 -21.67 -17.74
CA MET A 401 10.75 -22.93 -16.99
C MET A 401 9.38 -23.48 -16.59
N ASN A 402 8.33 -23.01 -17.25
CA ASN A 402 6.93 -23.30 -16.94
C ASN A 402 6.66 -24.78 -16.53
N GLY A 403 6.22 -25.00 -15.28
CA GLY A 403 5.86 -26.30 -14.71
C GLY A 403 7.03 -27.12 -14.13
N HIS A 404 8.24 -26.57 -14.08
CA HIS A 404 9.45 -27.31 -13.69
C HIS A 404 10.11 -26.80 -12.41
N THR A 405 10.99 -27.63 -11.84
CA THR A 405 11.76 -27.32 -10.63
C THR A 405 13.19 -26.89 -10.95
N LEU A 406 13.72 -25.84 -10.32
CA LEU A 406 15.14 -25.48 -10.44
C LEU A 406 15.80 -25.21 -9.07
N ALA A 407 16.94 -25.87 -8.81
CA ALA A 407 17.72 -25.71 -7.59
C ALA A 407 18.91 -24.72 -7.71
N ASN A 408 19.19 -24.23 -8.92
CA ASN A 408 20.29 -23.30 -9.21
C ASN A 408 19.91 -21.85 -8.87
N VAL A 409 20.90 -21.01 -8.56
CA VAL A 409 20.71 -19.56 -8.42
C VAL A 409 20.53 -18.94 -9.82
N ILE A 410 19.40 -18.28 -10.06
CA ILE A 410 19.14 -17.53 -11.29
C ILE A 410 19.56 -16.08 -11.09
N ASP A 411 20.50 -15.61 -11.90
CA ASP A 411 21.05 -14.26 -11.97
C ASP A 411 20.43 -13.54 -13.19
N VAL A 412 19.70 -12.44 -12.99
CA VAL A 412 18.87 -11.81 -14.04
C VAL A 412 19.34 -10.38 -14.29
N GLN A 413 19.79 -10.06 -15.50
CA GLN A 413 20.22 -8.71 -15.89
C GLN A 413 19.01 -7.82 -16.24
N ASP A 414 19.18 -6.50 -16.15
CA ASP A 414 18.16 -5.50 -16.51
C ASP A 414 17.56 -5.74 -17.91
N GLY A 415 16.23 -5.75 -18.03
CA GLY A 415 15.52 -5.96 -19.29
C GLY A 415 15.45 -7.42 -19.76
N ALA A 416 15.85 -8.39 -18.93
CA ALA A 416 15.61 -9.81 -19.19
C ALA A 416 14.17 -10.22 -18.84
N THR A 417 13.65 -11.26 -19.50
CA THR A 417 12.33 -11.84 -19.22
C THR A 417 12.48 -13.20 -18.56
N LEU A 418 11.82 -13.39 -17.43
CA LEU A 418 11.77 -14.68 -16.74
C LEU A 418 10.32 -15.18 -16.67
N ASP A 419 10.08 -16.27 -17.40
CA ASP A 419 8.77 -16.92 -17.52
C ASP A 419 8.75 -18.23 -16.74
N MET A 420 8.01 -18.27 -15.65
CA MET A 420 8.09 -19.36 -14.68
C MET A 420 6.82 -20.19 -14.59
N GLY A 421 5.72 -19.85 -15.28
CA GLY A 421 4.37 -20.40 -15.05
C GLY A 421 4.27 -21.78 -14.36
N GLY A 422 3.71 -21.87 -13.17
CA GLY A 422 3.47 -23.09 -12.40
C GLY A 422 4.72 -23.80 -11.85
N SER A 423 5.88 -23.16 -11.85
CA SER A 423 7.16 -23.75 -11.43
C SER A 423 7.36 -23.76 -9.92
N SER A 424 8.26 -24.61 -9.43
CA SER A 424 8.74 -24.56 -8.05
C SER A 424 10.25 -24.39 -8.02
N TYR A 425 10.82 -23.76 -7.01
CA TYR A 425 12.28 -23.57 -6.94
C TYR A 425 12.71 -23.39 -5.49
N ALA A 426 13.96 -23.74 -5.20
CA ALA A 426 14.47 -23.68 -3.83
C ALA A 426 14.80 -22.23 -3.40
N CYS A 427 15.46 -21.47 -4.28
CA CYS A 427 15.90 -20.10 -4.02
C CYS A 427 16.23 -19.40 -5.34
N MET A 428 15.73 -18.18 -5.53
CA MET A 428 16.17 -17.28 -6.61
C MET A 428 16.88 -16.06 -6.00
N VAL A 429 17.89 -15.53 -6.69
CA VAL A 429 18.63 -14.35 -6.19
C VAL A 429 18.87 -13.36 -7.33
N ASN A 430 18.21 -12.21 -7.30
CA ASN A 430 18.49 -11.11 -8.22
C ASN A 430 19.61 -10.22 -7.67
N TRP A 431 20.68 -9.99 -8.44
CA TRP A 431 21.84 -9.16 -8.08
C TRP A 431 21.99 -7.87 -8.92
N HIS A 432 21.04 -7.54 -9.81
CA HIS A 432 21.17 -6.42 -10.74
C HIS A 432 20.10 -5.35 -10.55
N GLU A 433 20.49 -4.09 -10.78
CA GLU A 433 19.57 -2.95 -10.84
C GLU A 433 18.86 -2.95 -12.20
N GLY A 434 17.52 -2.91 -12.23
CA GLY A 434 16.78 -2.95 -13.49
C GLY A 434 15.35 -3.48 -13.44
N GLY A 435 14.63 -3.29 -14.55
CA GLY A 435 13.30 -3.82 -14.82
C GLY A 435 13.36 -5.32 -15.13
N ILE A 436 12.76 -6.16 -14.28
CA ILE A 436 12.59 -7.60 -14.55
C ILE A 436 11.11 -7.89 -14.75
N LEU A 437 10.76 -8.45 -15.90
CA LEU A 437 9.42 -8.98 -16.13
C LEU A 437 9.36 -10.41 -15.57
N LEU A 438 8.58 -10.57 -14.51
CA LEU A 438 8.28 -11.85 -13.90
C LEU A 438 6.89 -12.32 -14.36
N ASN A 439 6.86 -13.31 -15.25
CA ASN A 439 5.62 -13.99 -15.62
C ASN A 439 5.46 -15.27 -14.78
N THR A 440 4.65 -15.20 -13.74
CA THR A 440 4.77 -16.11 -12.60
C THR A 440 3.42 -16.66 -12.16
N GLU A 441 2.80 -17.54 -12.95
CA GLU A 441 1.57 -18.21 -12.47
C GLU A 441 1.91 -19.21 -11.34
N ASN A 442 1.22 -19.20 -10.18
CA ASN A 442 1.26 -20.30 -9.18
C ASN A 442 2.66 -20.80 -8.69
N ASN A 443 3.65 -19.92 -8.59
CA ASN A 443 5.01 -20.31 -8.21
C ASN A 443 5.19 -20.58 -6.71
N LYS A 444 5.94 -21.63 -6.36
CA LYS A 444 6.28 -21.99 -4.96
C LYS A 444 7.80 -21.89 -4.73
N GLY A 445 8.25 -20.97 -3.87
CA GLY A 445 9.68 -20.76 -3.56
C GLY A 445 9.97 -19.43 -2.85
N THR A 446 11.24 -19.14 -2.58
CA THR A 446 11.69 -17.84 -2.04
C THR A 446 12.48 -17.06 -3.09
N LEU A 447 12.03 -15.85 -3.44
CA LEU A 447 12.77 -14.91 -4.29
C LEU A 447 13.47 -13.88 -3.43
N ASN A 448 14.81 -13.87 -3.50
CA ASN A 448 15.64 -12.87 -2.86
C ASN A 448 16.01 -11.78 -3.88
N ILE A 449 15.68 -10.53 -3.58
CA ILE A 449 16.03 -9.36 -4.38
C ILE A 449 17.14 -8.63 -3.63
N MET A 450 18.37 -8.67 -4.13
CA MET A 450 19.56 -8.16 -3.43
C MET A 450 19.93 -6.71 -3.80
N THR A 451 19.33 -6.16 -4.85
CA THR A 451 19.62 -4.82 -5.41
C THR A 451 18.34 -4.09 -5.79
N ARG A 452 18.37 -2.75 -5.79
CA ARG A 452 17.21 -1.91 -6.16
C ARG A 452 16.61 -2.39 -7.48
N ALA A 453 15.38 -2.85 -7.44
CA ALA A 453 14.74 -3.47 -8.59
C ALA A 453 13.35 -2.89 -8.81
N ALA A 454 13.00 -2.72 -10.09
CA ALA A 454 11.64 -2.52 -10.54
C ALA A 454 11.18 -3.84 -11.14
N LEU A 455 10.09 -4.41 -10.63
CA LEU A 455 9.58 -5.70 -11.09
C LEU A 455 8.22 -5.51 -11.71
N GLU A 456 8.06 -5.97 -12.94
CA GLU A 456 6.75 -6.06 -13.56
C GLU A 456 6.11 -7.41 -13.20
N LEU A 457 4.99 -7.36 -12.48
CA LEU A 457 4.25 -8.55 -12.06
C LEU A 457 3.09 -8.80 -13.05
N GLY A 458 3.15 -9.95 -13.74
CA GLY A 458 2.09 -10.46 -14.61
C GLY A 458 0.89 -11.03 -13.86
N SER A 459 -0.01 -11.74 -14.54
CA SER A 459 -1.23 -12.28 -13.92
C SER A 459 -0.95 -13.43 -12.92
N LYS A 460 -1.48 -13.33 -11.68
CA LYS A 460 -1.40 -14.33 -10.59
C LYS A 460 0.03 -14.64 -10.10
N ALA A 461 0.77 -13.59 -9.76
CA ALA A 461 2.22 -13.60 -9.77
C ALA A 461 2.93 -14.40 -8.66
N TRP A 462 2.31 -14.74 -7.52
CA TRP A 462 3.13 -15.25 -6.41
C TRP A 462 2.41 -16.20 -5.47
N ALA A 463 3.03 -17.35 -5.17
CA ALA A 463 2.52 -18.30 -4.18
C ALA A 463 3.69 -18.76 -3.27
N GLY A 464 4.66 -17.89 -3.03
CA GLY A 464 5.84 -18.14 -2.18
C GLY A 464 6.20 -16.92 -1.31
N SER A 465 7.46 -16.80 -0.90
CA SER A 465 7.97 -15.60 -0.20
C SER A 465 8.83 -14.74 -1.12
N VAL A 466 8.61 -13.44 -1.14
CA VAL A 466 9.53 -12.46 -1.74
C VAL A 466 10.27 -11.76 -0.61
N LEU A 467 11.59 -11.87 -0.61
CA LEU A 467 12.48 -11.21 0.32
C LEU A 467 13.30 -10.16 -0.43
N THR A 468 13.26 -8.91 0.02
CA THR A 468 13.96 -7.80 -0.62
C THR A 468 14.98 -7.21 0.36
N ASP A 469 16.26 -7.19 0.01
CA ASP A 469 17.32 -6.59 0.84
C ASP A 469 17.53 -5.10 0.51
N THR A 470 16.59 -4.49 -0.21
CA THR A 470 16.69 -3.14 -0.80
C THR A 470 15.30 -2.57 -1.10
N ASP A 471 15.22 -1.26 -1.36
CA ASP A 471 14.00 -0.62 -1.84
C ASP A 471 13.55 -1.27 -3.15
N THR A 472 12.30 -1.73 -3.18
CA THR A 472 11.77 -2.51 -4.30
C THR A 472 10.42 -1.96 -4.73
N VAL A 473 10.26 -1.77 -6.06
CA VAL A 473 9.01 -1.33 -6.67
C VAL A 473 8.42 -2.47 -7.48
N PHE A 474 7.19 -2.85 -7.17
CA PHE A 474 6.39 -3.82 -7.93
C PHE A 474 5.37 -3.07 -8.79
N THR A 475 5.61 -3.04 -10.10
CA THR A 475 4.66 -2.53 -11.09
C THR A 475 3.74 -3.67 -11.52
N LEU A 476 2.49 -3.61 -11.11
CA LEU A 476 1.47 -4.56 -11.51
C LEU A 476 1.07 -4.31 -12.96
N THR A 477 1.02 -5.36 -13.76
CA THR A 477 0.54 -5.33 -15.15
C THR A 477 -0.79 -6.08 -15.33
N ALA A 478 -1.27 -6.69 -14.25
CA ALA A 478 -2.55 -7.36 -14.13
C ALA A 478 -2.96 -7.45 -12.65
N ASP A 479 -4.24 -7.74 -12.39
CA ASP A 479 -4.74 -7.95 -11.02
C ASP A 479 -4.10 -9.18 -10.38
N GLN A 480 -3.70 -9.04 -9.12
CA GLN A 480 -3.09 -10.10 -8.33
C GLN A 480 -4.15 -10.74 -7.44
N ASN A 481 -4.28 -12.07 -7.52
CA ASN A 481 -5.15 -12.86 -6.64
C ASN A 481 -4.29 -13.93 -5.96
N LEU A 482 -4.11 -13.78 -4.66
CA LEU A 482 -3.25 -14.58 -3.80
C LEU A 482 -4.14 -15.31 -2.79
N GLY A 483 -4.03 -16.63 -2.74
CA GLY A 483 -4.79 -17.46 -1.80
C GLY A 483 -3.90 -18.14 -0.76
N ALA A 484 -4.52 -18.88 0.15
CA ALA A 484 -3.87 -19.62 1.24
C ALA A 484 -2.63 -20.44 0.80
N LEU A 485 -1.44 -19.89 1.05
CA LEU A 485 -0.25 -20.69 1.28
C LEU A 485 -0.31 -21.15 2.74
N GLY A 486 -0.04 -22.43 2.99
CA GLY A 486 -0.14 -23.00 4.33
C GLY A 486 0.56 -22.15 5.41
N ALA A 487 0.07 -22.23 6.65
CA ALA A 487 0.49 -21.39 7.77
C ALA A 487 2.03 -21.20 7.90
N ASN A 488 2.45 -19.96 8.21
CA ASN A 488 3.81 -19.49 8.54
C ASN A 488 4.70 -19.01 7.37
N VAL A 489 4.13 -18.49 6.28
CA VAL A 489 4.93 -17.97 5.15
C VAL A 489 4.60 -16.50 4.95
N ASN A 490 5.49 -15.55 5.22
CA ASN A 490 5.25 -14.14 4.85
C ASN A 490 5.32 -14.01 3.31
N CYS A 491 4.41 -13.24 2.70
CA CYS A 491 4.34 -13.12 1.24
C CYS A 491 5.41 -12.16 0.71
N TRP A 492 5.52 -10.98 1.32
CA TRP A 492 6.57 -10.01 1.01
C TRP A 492 7.26 -9.53 2.29
N THR A 493 8.59 -9.57 2.29
CA THR A 493 9.44 -9.15 3.41
C THR A 493 10.54 -8.23 2.90
N GLY A 494 10.64 -7.02 3.43
CA GLY A 494 11.79 -6.13 3.29
C GLY A 494 12.78 -6.38 4.41
N GLY A 495 14.02 -6.71 4.08
CA GLY A 495 15.11 -6.99 5.00
C GLY A 495 15.21 -8.46 5.45
N ARG A 496 16.44 -8.90 5.75
CA ARG A 496 16.72 -10.20 6.35
C ARG A 496 16.66 -10.14 7.88
N GLY A 497 15.65 -10.77 8.47
CA GLY A 497 15.57 -11.03 9.91
C GLY A 497 14.50 -10.21 10.63
N TYR A 498 14.66 -10.06 11.95
CA TYR A 498 13.68 -9.38 12.82
C TYR A 498 13.83 -7.85 12.83
N ASN A 499 14.97 -7.32 12.37
CA ASN A 499 15.24 -5.88 12.28
C ASN A 499 15.25 -5.44 10.81
N ASN A 500 14.06 -5.26 10.25
CA ASN A 500 13.80 -4.80 8.87
C ASN A 500 14.05 -3.30 8.68
N THR A 501 15.13 -2.76 9.27
CA THR A 501 15.27 -1.32 9.51
C THR A 501 15.79 -0.51 8.33
N LEU A 502 15.75 -0.99 7.07
CA LEU A 502 16.35 -0.25 5.93
C LEU A 502 15.69 -0.48 4.54
N GLN A 503 14.48 -1.05 4.41
CA GLN A 503 13.92 -1.40 3.08
C GLN A 503 12.44 -1.03 2.90
N SER A 504 12.16 -0.33 1.80
CA SER A 504 10.81 0.05 1.40
C SER A 504 10.25 -0.87 0.31
N ILE A 505 8.98 -1.26 0.43
CA ILE A 505 8.24 -1.97 -0.62
C ILE A 505 7.16 -1.04 -1.17
N THR A 506 7.15 -0.85 -2.49
CA THR A 506 6.15 -0.04 -3.20
C THR A 506 5.40 -0.87 -4.24
N PHE A 507 4.08 -0.74 -4.32
CA PHE A 507 3.24 -1.32 -5.36
C PHE A 507 2.59 -0.23 -6.22
N THR A 508 2.58 -0.41 -7.55
CA THR A 508 1.98 0.52 -8.53
C THR A 508 1.41 -0.21 -9.75
N GLY A 509 0.88 0.49 -10.75
CA GLY A 509 0.52 -0.08 -12.06
C GLY A 509 -0.98 -0.20 -12.37
N GLY A 510 -1.86 0.39 -11.55
CA GLY A 510 -3.29 0.55 -11.85
C GLY A 510 -4.15 -0.72 -11.69
N HIS A 511 -3.58 -1.80 -11.15
CA HIS A 511 -4.24 -3.11 -11.00
C HIS A 511 -4.48 -3.48 -9.53
N GLY A 512 -5.45 -4.32 -9.23
CA GLY A 512 -5.80 -4.69 -7.85
C GLY A 512 -4.92 -5.77 -7.23
N ILE A 513 -4.96 -5.88 -5.90
CA ILE A 513 -4.36 -6.99 -5.14
C ILE A 513 -5.45 -7.57 -4.22
N ASN A 514 -5.66 -8.88 -4.30
CA ASN A 514 -6.58 -9.61 -3.44
C ASN A 514 -5.84 -10.75 -2.74
N ILE A 515 -5.85 -10.75 -1.41
CA ILE A 515 -5.18 -11.73 -0.55
C ILE A 515 -6.18 -12.29 0.45
N ASP A 516 -6.47 -13.58 0.33
CA ASP A 516 -7.44 -14.26 1.18
C ASP A 516 -6.86 -15.48 1.90
N ASN A 517 -7.21 -15.61 3.18
CA ASN A 517 -6.95 -16.75 4.05
C ASN A 517 -5.45 -17.10 4.15
N TYR A 518 -4.62 -16.07 4.31
CA TYR A 518 -3.18 -16.22 4.32
C TYR A 518 -2.62 -16.29 5.75
N GLY A 519 -1.89 -17.37 6.05
CA GLY A 519 -1.26 -17.56 7.37
C GLY A 519 0.18 -17.06 7.39
N ALA A 520 0.43 -15.92 8.04
CA ALA A 520 1.76 -15.31 8.13
C ALA A 520 2.44 -15.60 9.48
N LYS A 521 3.77 -15.43 9.52
CA LYS A 521 4.50 -15.47 10.80
C LYS A 521 4.44 -14.13 11.52
N TRP A 522 4.56 -13.02 10.78
CA TRP A 522 4.48 -11.66 11.32
C TRP A 522 3.43 -10.81 10.60
N ALA A 523 3.44 -10.84 9.26
CA ALA A 523 2.42 -10.20 8.41
C ALA A 523 2.50 -10.74 6.98
N VAL A 524 1.45 -10.55 6.18
CA VAL A 524 1.48 -10.85 4.74
C VAL A 524 2.54 -10.00 4.06
N ILE A 525 2.56 -8.71 4.37
CA ILE A 525 3.56 -7.74 3.92
C ILE A 525 4.25 -7.16 5.15
N LEU A 526 5.57 -7.30 5.21
CA LEU A 526 6.41 -6.79 6.30
C LEU A 526 7.57 -5.98 5.72
N SER A 527 7.74 -4.71 6.09
CA SER A 527 8.85 -3.87 5.59
C SER A 527 9.19 -2.73 6.56
N GLU A 528 10.18 -1.89 6.24
CA GLU A 528 10.32 -0.58 6.90
C GLU A 528 9.17 0.34 6.50
N ASN A 529 9.01 0.55 5.19
CA ASN A 529 7.90 1.32 4.61
C ASN A 529 7.12 0.45 3.62
N VAL A 530 5.80 0.58 3.61
CA VAL A 530 4.92 -0.06 2.64
C VAL A 530 4.09 0.99 1.95
N THR A 531 4.22 1.10 0.62
CA THR A 531 3.51 2.11 -0.18
C THR A 531 2.68 1.44 -1.28
N PHE A 532 1.44 1.90 -1.42
CA PHE A 532 0.56 1.57 -2.53
C PHE A 532 0.22 2.87 -3.27
N GLN A 533 0.66 2.99 -4.52
CA GLN A 533 0.53 4.22 -5.30
C GLN A 533 0.01 3.92 -6.70
N ASP A 534 -1.04 4.64 -7.13
CA ASP A 534 -1.62 4.50 -8.48
C ASP A 534 -1.97 3.04 -8.79
N ILE A 535 -2.79 2.44 -7.94
CA ILE A 535 -3.12 1.01 -7.94
C ILE A 535 -4.64 0.81 -7.96
N GLY A 536 -5.10 -0.39 -8.36
CA GLY A 536 -6.52 -0.75 -8.33
C GLY A 536 -7.03 -0.99 -6.90
N SER A 537 -8.13 -1.74 -6.76
CA SER A 537 -8.67 -2.08 -5.44
C SER A 537 -7.80 -3.11 -4.71
N LEU A 538 -7.68 -2.96 -3.39
CA LEU A 538 -6.97 -3.88 -2.51
C LEU A 538 -7.95 -4.61 -1.60
N THR A 539 -7.76 -5.91 -1.42
CA THR A 539 -8.52 -6.73 -0.49
C THR A 539 -7.57 -7.64 0.29
N PHE A 540 -7.62 -7.54 1.61
CA PHE A 540 -6.97 -8.44 2.55
C PHE A 540 -8.05 -9.06 3.43
N SER A 541 -8.37 -10.34 3.20
CA SER A 541 -9.41 -11.05 3.94
C SER A 541 -8.89 -12.29 4.67
N ASN A 542 -9.36 -12.51 5.89
CA ASN A 542 -9.09 -13.71 6.68
C ASN A 542 -7.59 -14.01 6.88
N ASN A 543 -6.72 -12.99 6.86
CA ASN A 543 -5.28 -13.21 7.03
C ASN A 543 -4.93 -13.21 8.51
N ALA A 544 -4.16 -14.21 8.94
CA ALA A 544 -3.83 -14.42 10.34
C ALA A 544 -2.32 -14.49 10.54
N ALA A 545 -1.79 -13.69 11.45
CA ALA A 545 -0.40 -13.73 11.86
C ALA A 545 -0.25 -14.39 13.24
N ASP A 546 0.58 -15.44 13.32
CA ASP A 546 0.91 -16.13 14.57
C ASP A 546 2.38 -15.88 14.95
N MET A 547 2.58 -14.91 15.84
CA MET A 547 3.87 -14.49 16.38
C MET A 547 4.28 -15.25 17.65
N SER A 548 3.64 -16.37 17.98
CA SER A 548 4.08 -17.23 19.11
C SER A 548 5.54 -17.65 18.95
N ASN A 549 6.26 -17.77 20.06
CA ASN A 549 7.68 -18.08 20.11
C ASN A 549 8.58 -17.09 19.34
N THR A 550 8.19 -15.81 19.28
CA THR A 550 9.04 -14.76 18.70
C THR A 550 9.29 -13.65 19.71
N GLU A 551 10.44 -12.98 19.60
CA GLU A 551 10.75 -11.74 20.32
C GLU A 551 10.29 -10.50 19.51
N ALA A 552 9.49 -10.70 18.45
CA ALA A 552 9.08 -9.63 17.55
C ALA A 552 7.98 -8.77 18.19
N LEU A 553 8.16 -7.45 18.16
CA LEU A 553 7.22 -6.45 18.68
C LEU A 553 6.23 -5.93 17.61
N TYR A 554 6.43 -6.32 16.35
CA TYR A 554 5.78 -5.73 15.17
C TYR A 554 5.14 -6.82 14.30
N GLY A 555 3.82 -6.86 14.23
CA GLY A 555 3.11 -7.78 13.34
C GLY A 555 1.63 -7.49 13.25
N ALA A 556 1.03 -7.91 12.14
CA ALA A 556 -0.33 -7.62 11.75
C ALA A 556 -0.86 -8.75 10.89
N GLY A 557 -2.18 -8.98 10.84
CA GLY A 557 -2.76 -9.99 9.98
C GLY A 557 -2.48 -9.72 8.50
N ALA A 558 -2.44 -8.46 8.07
CA ALA A 558 -2.18 -8.08 6.68
C ALA A 558 -0.82 -7.36 6.49
N ILE A 559 -0.68 -6.13 7.01
CA ILE A 559 0.47 -5.27 6.69
C ILE A 559 1.14 -4.81 7.98
N ALA A 560 2.45 -5.05 8.11
CA ALA A 560 3.26 -4.51 9.18
C ALA A 560 4.42 -3.68 8.62
N ALA A 561 4.56 -2.44 9.09
CA ALA A 561 5.65 -1.53 8.76
C ALA A 561 6.33 -1.01 10.02
N ASN A 562 7.66 -0.97 10.03
CA ASN A 562 8.44 -0.38 11.12
C ASN A 562 8.46 1.16 11.08
N ASP A 563 7.99 1.76 9.99
CA ASP A 563 7.85 3.19 9.83
C ASP A 563 6.47 3.47 9.21
N THR A 564 6.37 3.72 7.91
CA THR A 564 5.13 4.23 7.30
C THR A 564 4.38 3.19 6.47
N VAL A 565 3.04 3.21 6.57
CA VAL A 565 2.13 2.62 5.55
C VAL A 565 1.39 3.73 4.80
N ALA A 566 1.51 3.78 3.48
CA ALA A 566 0.90 4.83 2.66
C ALA A 566 0.05 4.26 1.52
N PHE A 567 -1.16 4.77 1.37
CA PHE A 567 -2.06 4.52 0.25
C PHE A 567 -2.34 5.84 -0.48
N SER A 568 -2.01 5.92 -1.76
CA SER A 568 -2.24 7.11 -2.59
C SER A 568 -2.80 6.74 -3.96
N ASN A 569 -3.86 7.42 -4.39
CA ASN A 569 -4.50 7.19 -5.69
C ASN A 569 -4.85 5.70 -5.91
N THR A 570 -5.55 5.11 -4.94
CA THR A 570 -5.89 3.68 -4.96
C THR A 570 -7.37 3.46 -5.28
N GLY A 571 -7.73 2.24 -5.70
CA GLY A 571 -9.12 1.80 -5.74
C GLY A 571 -9.73 1.62 -4.35
N ALA A 572 -10.76 0.78 -4.22
CA ALA A 572 -11.35 0.48 -2.91
C ALA A 572 -10.36 -0.33 -2.05
N LEU A 573 -10.33 -0.06 -0.74
CA LEU A 573 -9.49 -0.76 0.23
C LEU A 573 -10.39 -1.57 1.18
N THR A 574 -10.20 -2.89 1.24
CA THR A 574 -10.98 -3.78 2.09
C THR A 574 -10.07 -4.65 2.95
N PHE A 575 -10.23 -4.55 4.26
CA PHE A 575 -9.53 -5.36 5.26
C PHE A 575 -10.56 -6.06 6.12
N SER A 576 -10.77 -7.36 5.90
CA SER A 576 -11.79 -8.13 6.61
C SER A 576 -11.22 -9.33 7.36
N ASN A 577 -11.64 -9.52 8.62
CA ASN A 577 -11.26 -10.67 9.45
C ASN A 577 -9.75 -10.93 9.52
N ASN A 578 -8.93 -9.88 9.45
CA ASN A 578 -7.49 -10.03 9.64
C ASN A 578 -7.18 -10.07 11.14
N SER A 579 -6.28 -10.95 11.55
CA SER A 579 -5.98 -11.13 12.96
C SER A 579 -4.49 -11.32 13.24
N VAL A 580 -4.09 -10.95 14.45
CA VAL A 580 -2.73 -11.20 14.95
C VAL A 580 -2.78 -11.78 16.36
N SER A 581 -1.95 -12.79 16.62
CA SER A 581 -1.75 -13.41 17.93
C SER A 581 -0.26 -13.56 18.26
N ALA A 582 0.12 -13.40 19.53
CA ALA A 582 1.50 -13.54 20.02
C ALA A 582 1.54 -14.04 21.47
N ASP A 583 2.72 -14.27 22.04
CA ASP A 583 2.86 -14.59 23.48
C ASP A 583 2.95 -13.34 24.36
N SER A 584 3.34 -12.19 23.81
CA SER A 584 3.70 -10.97 24.55
C SER A 584 2.97 -9.70 24.10
N GLY A 585 1.81 -9.83 23.45
CA GLY A 585 1.05 -8.70 22.90
C GLY A 585 1.32 -8.48 21.40
N ALA A 586 0.27 -8.12 20.66
CA ALA A 586 0.33 -7.86 19.22
C ALA A 586 -0.78 -6.87 18.82
N SER A 587 -0.41 -5.84 18.08
CA SER A 587 -1.28 -4.71 17.72
C SER A 587 -1.54 -4.66 16.22
N GLY A 588 -2.58 -3.98 15.77
CA GLY A 588 -2.83 -3.75 14.34
C GLY A 588 -3.35 -5.00 13.63
N GLY A 589 -4.57 -5.44 13.96
CA GLY A 589 -5.10 -6.71 13.45
C GLY A 589 -5.09 -6.81 11.92
N ALA A 590 -5.31 -5.69 11.22
CA ALA A 590 -5.03 -5.58 9.79
C ALA A 590 -3.71 -4.85 9.50
N ILE A 591 -3.48 -3.68 10.10
CA ILE A 591 -2.34 -2.82 9.81
C ILE A 591 -1.61 -2.44 11.10
N TYR A 592 -0.29 -2.68 11.13
CA TYR A 592 0.64 -2.15 12.11
C TYR A 592 1.61 -1.18 11.41
N ALA A 593 1.72 0.06 11.86
CA ALA A 593 2.62 1.05 11.26
C ALA A 593 3.24 1.98 12.32
N SER A 594 4.45 1.69 12.78
CA SER A 594 4.99 2.41 13.96
C SER A 594 5.33 3.89 13.73
N GLY A 595 5.65 4.28 12.50
CA GLY A 595 5.87 5.66 12.08
C GLY A 595 4.64 6.37 11.52
N GLY A 596 3.50 5.68 11.44
CA GLY A 596 2.21 6.25 11.03
C GLY A 596 1.64 5.65 9.75
N ALA A 597 0.40 6.02 9.44
CA ALA A 597 -0.28 5.59 8.22
C ALA A 597 -1.04 6.74 7.53
N SER A 598 -1.10 6.69 6.20
CA SER A 598 -1.81 7.69 5.39
C SER A 598 -2.65 7.05 4.30
N PHE A 599 -3.86 7.60 4.13
CA PHE A 599 -4.83 7.22 3.11
C PHE A 599 -5.25 8.47 2.36
N THR A 600 -4.78 8.63 1.12
CA THR A 600 -4.99 9.83 0.32
C THR A 600 -5.59 9.47 -1.04
N SER A 601 -6.67 10.14 -1.45
CA SER A 601 -7.29 9.94 -2.77
C SER A 601 -7.59 8.46 -3.08
N THR A 602 -8.10 7.73 -2.09
CA THR A 602 -8.48 6.32 -2.23
C THR A 602 -9.95 6.19 -2.61
N GLY A 603 -10.35 5.03 -3.16
CA GLY A 603 -11.76 4.66 -3.18
C GLY A 603 -12.30 4.36 -1.78
N ALA A 604 -13.47 3.71 -1.70
CA ALA A 604 -14.08 3.34 -0.43
C ALA A 604 -13.14 2.48 0.44
N ILE A 605 -13.12 2.76 1.75
CA ILE A 605 -12.30 2.05 2.74
C ILE A 605 -13.21 1.26 3.68
N SER A 606 -12.89 -0.01 3.93
CA SER A 606 -13.61 -0.83 4.90
C SER A 606 -12.69 -1.73 5.71
N PHE A 607 -12.78 -1.61 7.04
CA PHE A 607 -12.15 -2.48 8.03
C PHE A 607 -13.24 -3.21 8.82
N SER A 608 -13.40 -4.53 8.61
CA SER A 608 -14.47 -5.30 9.24
C SER A 608 -13.97 -6.55 9.95
N GLY A 609 -14.33 -6.75 11.21
CA GLY A 609 -14.03 -8.00 11.93
C GLY A 609 -12.55 -8.25 12.20
N ASN A 610 -11.69 -7.24 12.10
CA ASN A 610 -10.26 -7.39 12.36
C ASN A 610 -10.00 -7.45 13.87
N SER A 611 -8.99 -8.22 14.28
CA SER A 611 -8.72 -8.44 15.70
C SER A 611 -7.23 -8.43 16.06
N ALA A 612 -6.92 -7.74 17.15
CA ALA A 612 -5.58 -7.69 17.75
C ALA A 612 -5.62 -8.05 19.23
N MET A 613 -4.52 -8.57 19.77
CA MET A 613 -4.46 -8.92 21.19
C MET A 613 -4.29 -7.72 22.11
N THR A 614 -3.68 -6.63 21.64
CA THR A 614 -3.39 -5.46 22.47
C THR A 614 -4.07 -4.23 21.91
N HIS A 615 -3.56 -3.66 20.82
CA HIS A 615 -4.00 -2.34 20.37
C HIS A 615 -4.48 -2.35 18.93
N GLY A 616 -5.51 -1.55 18.61
CA GLY A 616 -5.89 -1.28 17.23
C GLY A 616 -6.37 -2.54 16.50
N GLY A 617 -7.60 -2.98 16.77
CA GLY A 617 -8.14 -4.22 16.19
C GLY A 617 -8.09 -4.21 14.66
N ALA A 618 -8.23 -3.04 14.04
CA ALA A 618 -7.97 -2.82 12.62
C ALA A 618 -6.58 -2.22 12.37
N ILE A 619 -6.33 -1.03 12.91
CA ILE A 619 -5.11 -0.25 12.66
C ILE A 619 -4.46 0.12 13.98
N HIS A 620 -3.17 -0.16 14.10
CA HIS A 620 -2.34 0.42 15.13
C HIS A 620 -1.23 1.25 14.48
N THR A 621 -1.15 2.51 14.89
CA THR A 621 -0.07 3.43 14.55
C THR A 621 0.64 3.84 15.84
N GLY A 622 1.94 3.59 15.97
CA GLY A 622 2.55 3.77 17.28
C GLY A 622 4.04 3.46 17.35
N GLY A 623 4.80 4.43 17.81
CA GLY A 623 6.27 4.53 17.81
C GLY A 623 6.64 5.86 18.47
N THR A 624 7.65 6.61 18.06
CA THR A 624 7.88 7.94 18.68
C THR A 624 7.13 9.10 18.02
N THR A 625 6.59 8.94 16.81
CA THR A 625 6.07 10.05 15.97
C THR A 625 4.94 9.64 14.99
N GLY A 626 4.22 8.55 15.24
CA GLY A 626 3.25 8.02 14.29
C GLY A 626 1.93 8.80 14.25
N SER A 627 1.58 9.40 13.09
CA SER A 627 0.26 10.00 12.82
C SER A 627 -0.59 9.10 11.91
N LEU A 628 -1.91 9.22 12.00
CA LEU A 628 -2.86 8.54 11.10
C LEU A 628 -3.71 9.56 10.34
N THR A 629 -3.67 9.52 9.01
CA THR A 629 -4.35 10.53 8.18
C THR A 629 -5.24 9.90 7.10
N PHE A 630 -6.44 10.45 6.94
CA PHE A 630 -7.37 10.16 5.85
C PHE A 630 -7.69 11.47 5.12
N SER A 631 -7.32 11.60 3.85
CA SER A 631 -7.47 12.85 3.10
C SER A 631 -7.98 12.66 1.66
N ASP A 632 -8.82 13.59 1.22
CA ASP A 632 -9.33 13.65 -0.16
C ASP A 632 -10.06 12.36 -0.62
N ILE A 633 -10.85 11.75 0.27
CA ILE A 633 -11.60 10.51 0.01
C ILE A 633 -13.09 10.84 -0.07
N ALA A 634 -13.69 10.84 -1.26
CA ALA A 634 -15.11 11.18 -1.41
C ALA A 634 -16.05 10.02 -1.02
N GLU A 635 -15.56 8.79 -1.07
CA GLU A 635 -16.30 7.57 -0.78
C GLU A 635 -16.43 7.28 0.73
N ASN A 636 -17.14 6.19 1.07
CA ASN A 636 -17.37 5.78 2.44
C ASN A 636 -16.11 5.18 3.08
N ILE A 637 -15.87 5.52 4.34
CA ILE A 637 -14.86 4.94 5.23
C ILE A 637 -15.59 4.23 6.37
N SER A 638 -15.41 2.92 6.54
CA SER A 638 -16.09 2.14 7.57
C SER A 638 -15.17 1.27 8.42
N PHE A 639 -15.45 1.24 9.72
CA PHE A 639 -14.83 0.36 10.71
C PHE A 639 -15.91 -0.38 11.48
N THR A 640 -16.06 -1.68 11.26
CA THR A 640 -17.19 -2.45 11.80
C THR A 640 -16.75 -3.72 12.51
N GLY A 641 -17.16 -3.90 13.77
CA GLY A 641 -16.93 -5.15 14.49
C GLY A 641 -15.45 -5.48 14.73
N ASN A 642 -14.56 -4.49 14.77
CA ASN A 642 -13.14 -4.72 15.07
C ASN A 642 -12.93 -4.85 16.58
N THR A 643 -11.95 -5.64 17.00
CA THR A 643 -11.73 -5.94 18.42
C THR A 643 -10.25 -5.88 18.80
N ALA A 644 -9.93 -5.14 19.86
CA ALA A 644 -8.62 -5.10 20.48
C ALA A 644 -8.71 -5.59 21.93
N GLY A 645 -7.69 -6.30 22.42
CA GLY A 645 -7.67 -6.74 23.82
C GLY A 645 -7.48 -5.61 24.82
N GLU A 646 -6.83 -4.50 24.43
CA GLU A 646 -6.63 -3.31 25.25
C GLU A 646 -7.26 -2.08 24.56
N ASN A 647 -6.48 -1.14 24.03
CA ASN A 647 -7.00 0.16 23.57
C ASN A 647 -7.31 0.20 22.06
N GLY A 648 -8.33 0.99 21.68
CA GLY A 648 -8.63 1.28 20.29
C GLY A 648 -9.21 0.07 19.57
N GLY A 649 -10.48 -0.25 19.82
CA GLY A 649 -11.11 -1.47 19.25
C GLY A 649 -11.00 -1.55 17.73
N ALA A 650 -11.04 -0.42 17.03
CA ALA A 650 -10.66 -0.32 15.63
C ALA A 650 -9.28 0.32 15.44
N ILE A 651 -9.09 1.53 15.95
CA ILE A 651 -7.88 2.34 15.72
C ILE A 651 -7.22 2.65 17.06
N ASN A 652 -5.92 2.42 17.13
CA ASN A 652 -5.08 2.91 18.22
C ASN A 652 -3.92 3.72 17.64
N ASN A 653 -3.73 4.94 18.16
CA ASN A 653 -2.62 5.82 17.80
C ASN A 653 -1.83 6.26 19.05
N ASP A 654 -0.55 5.90 19.17
CA ASP A 654 0.18 6.07 20.45
C ASP A 654 0.52 7.51 20.88
N TYR A 655 0.75 8.44 19.96
CA TYR A 655 1.34 9.74 20.35
C TYR A 655 0.86 10.95 19.57
N GLU A 656 0.77 10.88 18.23
CA GLU A 656 0.46 12.06 17.41
C GLU A 656 -1.04 12.14 17.09
N THR A 657 -1.38 12.73 15.93
CA THR A 657 -2.75 13.01 15.55
C THR A 657 -3.41 11.90 14.75
N VAL A 658 -4.72 11.78 14.91
CA VAL A 658 -5.62 11.09 13.97
C VAL A 658 -6.45 12.14 13.24
N GLU A 659 -6.25 12.27 11.93
CA GLU A 659 -6.87 13.32 11.12
C GLU A 659 -7.73 12.77 9.98
N TRP A 660 -8.92 13.33 9.82
CA TRP A 660 -9.76 13.20 8.62
C TRP A 660 -9.91 14.56 7.96
N SER A 661 -9.50 14.69 6.71
CA SER A 661 -9.53 15.96 5.97
C SER A 661 -10.22 15.81 4.62
N SER A 662 -11.32 16.54 4.41
CA SER A 662 -12.09 16.50 3.15
C SER A 662 -12.55 15.08 2.77
N VAL A 663 -13.20 14.39 3.71
CA VAL A 663 -13.67 13.00 3.52
C VAL A 663 -15.19 12.90 3.28
N GLY A 664 -15.64 11.76 2.75
CA GLY A 664 -17.03 11.43 2.53
C GLY A 664 -17.75 11.04 3.82
N HIS A 665 -18.38 9.87 3.83
CA HIS A 665 -19.09 9.35 5.00
C HIS A 665 -18.17 8.45 5.83
N VAL A 666 -17.95 8.80 7.10
CA VAL A 666 -17.17 8.00 8.05
C VAL A 666 -18.10 7.31 9.05
N ALA A 667 -17.94 6.00 9.23
CA ALA A 667 -18.78 5.21 10.13
C ALA A 667 -17.97 4.19 10.95
N PHE A 668 -18.16 4.21 12.26
CA PHE A 668 -17.63 3.20 13.19
C PHE A 668 -18.79 2.52 13.89
N SER A 669 -18.85 1.19 13.87
CA SER A 669 -19.92 0.47 14.54
C SER A 669 -19.50 -0.85 15.16
N GLY A 670 -19.93 -1.10 16.39
CA GLY A 670 -19.69 -2.38 17.07
C GLY A 670 -18.22 -2.69 17.33
N ASN A 671 -17.36 -1.68 17.41
CA ASN A 671 -15.94 -1.90 17.73
C ASN A 671 -15.77 -2.04 19.25
N LEU A 672 -14.81 -2.89 19.66
CA LEU A 672 -14.67 -3.31 21.05
C LEU A 672 -13.21 -3.23 21.53
N ALA A 673 -13.00 -2.53 22.64
CA ALA A 673 -11.80 -2.58 23.46
C ALA A 673 -12.09 -3.42 24.72
N GLU A 674 -11.44 -4.59 24.86
CA GLU A 674 -11.80 -5.56 25.90
C GLU A 674 -11.35 -5.19 27.31
N ALA A 675 -10.16 -4.60 27.47
CA ALA A 675 -9.58 -4.23 28.76
C ALA A 675 -8.99 -2.81 28.77
N GLY A 676 -9.27 -2.00 27.74
CA GLY A 676 -8.73 -0.65 27.57
C GLY A 676 -9.78 0.39 27.22
N ALA A 677 -9.30 1.54 26.77
CA ALA A 677 -10.07 2.72 26.41
C ALA A 677 -10.21 2.87 24.87
N GLY A 678 -11.14 3.72 24.44
CA GLY A 678 -11.37 4.00 23.02
C GLY A 678 -12.00 2.83 22.30
N GLY A 679 -13.29 2.57 22.54
CA GLY A 679 -13.96 1.40 21.98
C GLY A 679 -13.91 1.32 20.45
N ALA A 680 -13.89 2.48 19.77
CA ALA A 680 -13.50 2.57 18.37
C ALA A 680 -12.09 3.13 18.19
N ILE A 681 -11.83 4.33 18.72
CA ILE A 681 -10.57 5.06 18.54
C ILE A 681 -9.96 5.35 19.90
N TRP A 682 -8.68 4.99 20.05
CA TRP A 682 -7.84 5.50 21.12
C TRP A 682 -6.70 6.30 20.51
N SER A 683 -6.44 7.51 21.02
CA SER A 683 -5.37 8.39 20.55
C SER A 683 -4.61 9.01 21.71
N GLY A 684 -3.28 8.86 21.74
CA GLY A 684 -2.40 9.58 22.66
C GLY A 684 -2.21 11.06 22.31
N GLY A 685 -2.65 11.49 21.13
CA GLY A 685 -2.70 12.89 20.70
C GLY A 685 -4.07 13.29 20.14
N ASP A 686 -4.11 14.37 19.36
CA ASP A 686 -5.38 14.97 18.91
C ASP A 686 -6.15 14.08 17.92
N VAL A 687 -7.48 14.16 17.97
CA VAL A 687 -8.41 13.58 17.00
C VAL A 687 -9.10 14.72 16.28
N THR A 688 -8.83 14.90 14.99
CA THR A 688 -9.33 16.07 14.23
C THR A 688 -10.09 15.64 12.97
N VAL A 689 -11.32 16.11 12.84
CA VAL A 689 -12.13 15.96 11.63
C VAL A 689 -12.32 17.34 11.00
N ASN A 690 -11.57 17.58 9.93
CA ASN A 690 -11.56 18.78 9.10
C ASN A 690 -12.37 18.54 7.82
N THR A 691 -13.68 18.80 7.88
CA THR A 691 -14.62 18.56 6.78
C THR A 691 -14.89 17.08 6.50
N ALA A 692 -16.13 16.66 6.74
CA ALA A 692 -16.64 15.35 6.35
C ALA A 692 -18.11 15.46 5.90
N ALA A 693 -18.58 14.63 4.98
CA ALA A 693 -20.00 14.61 4.62
C ALA A 693 -20.87 14.15 5.81
N SER A 694 -20.42 13.13 6.54
CA SER A 694 -20.97 12.75 7.84
C SER A 694 -19.96 11.93 8.65
N PHE A 695 -20.10 11.95 9.97
CA PHE A 695 -19.26 11.17 10.89
C PHE A 695 -20.16 10.49 11.94
N SER A 696 -20.19 9.16 11.94
CA SER A 696 -21.10 8.36 12.78
C SER A 696 -20.35 7.30 13.59
N MET A 697 -20.66 7.19 14.87
CA MET A 697 -20.08 6.27 15.83
C MET A 697 -21.19 5.59 16.63
N THR A 698 -21.46 4.31 16.36
CA THR A 698 -22.63 3.61 16.91
C THR A 698 -22.31 2.27 17.55
N GLY A 699 -22.64 2.09 18.84
CA GLY A 699 -22.51 0.81 19.51
C GLY A 699 -21.06 0.38 19.75
N ASN A 700 -20.14 1.33 19.92
CA ASN A 700 -18.75 1.03 20.26
C ASN A 700 -18.59 0.92 21.78
N GLU A 701 -17.72 0.03 22.24
CA GLU A 701 -17.65 -0.36 23.66
C GLU A 701 -16.20 -0.38 24.16
N ALA A 702 -15.93 0.31 25.27
CA ALA A 702 -14.71 0.24 26.06
C ALA A 702 -15.02 -0.35 27.44
N ARG A 703 -14.66 -1.61 27.67
CA ARG A 703 -15.14 -2.39 28.84
C ARG A 703 -14.50 -2.05 30.17
N ASP A 704 -13.25 -1.60 30.16
CA ASP A 704 -12.49 -1.29 31.38
C ASP A 704 -11.87 0.13 31.32
N GLY A 705 -12.23 0.94 30.32
CA GLY A 705 -11.66 2.28 30.08
C GLY A 705 -12.69 3.33 29.67
N GLY A 706 -12.19 4.53 29.36
CA GLY A 706 -12.98 5.67 28.93
C GLY A 706 -13.15 5.75 27.41
N GLY A 707 -14.03 6.62 26.94
CA GLY A 707 -14.24 6.91 25.52
C GLY A 707 -14.84 5.73 24.78
N GLY A 708 -16.13 5.48 24.96
CA GLY A 708 -16.79 4.31 24.36
C GLY A 708 -16.70 4.30 22.83
N ALA A 709 -16.77 5.47 22.19
CA ALA A 709 -16.35 5.63 20.80
C ALA A 709 -14.90 6.13 20.72
N ILE A 710 -14.62 7.30 21.28
CA ILE A 710 -13.33 7.98 21.15
C ILE A 710 -12.75 8.24 22.53
N TYR A 711 -11.52 7.80 22.73
CA TYR A 711 -10.67 8.25 23.83
C TYR A 711 -9.49 9.04 23.27
N SER A 712 -9.20 10.22 23.82
CA SER A 712 -8.04 11.02 23.44
C SER A 712 -7.33 11.63 24.65
N ASP A 713 -6.01 11.47 24.71
CA ASP A 713 -5.19 12.24 25.66
C ASP A 713 -5.00 13.71 25.20
N GLY A 714 -5.27 13.99 23.91
CA GLY A 714 -5.27 15.33 23.31
C GLY A 714 -6.67 15.91 23.13
N ASN A 715 -6.79 16.81 22.15
CA ASN A 715 -8.05 17.47 21.79
C ASN A 715 -8.86 16.64 20.80
N VAL A 716 -10.19 16.73 20.88
CA VAL A 716 -11.11 16.16 19.90
C VAL A 716 -11.87 17.28 19.19
N THR A 717 -11.62 17.46 17.90
CA THR A 717 -12.20 18.57 17.13
C THR A 717 -13.01 18.05 15.93
N PHE A 718 -14.27 18.48 15.83
CA PHE A 718 -15.11 18.33 14.65
C PHE A 718 -15.41 19.70 14.07
N SER A 719 -14.94 19.95 12.83
CA SER A 719 -15.19 21.20 12.12
C SER A 719 -15.64 20.92 10.69
N GLY A 720 -16.71 21.59 10.23
CA GLY A 720 -17.21 21.44 8.85
C GLY A 720 -17.84 20.07 8.56
N VAL A 721 -18.34 19.35 9.57
CA VAL A 721 -18.95 18.02 9.38
C VAL A 721 -20.43 18.16 9.02
N GLY A 722 -20.88 17.58 7.91
CA GLY A 722 -22.28 17.71 7.46
C GLY A 722 -23.33 17.12 8.40
N ALA A 723 -23.01 16.02 9.09
CA ALA A 723 -23.81 15.45 10.19
C ALA A 723 -22.93 14.63 11.14
N LEU A 724 -23.08 14.84 12.44
CA LEU A 724 -22.33 14.15 13.50
C LEU A 724 -23.28 13.28 14.33
N THR A 725 -22.95 12.02 14.56
CA THR A 725 -23.79 11.10 15.33
C THR A 725 -22.96 10.19 16.22
N PHE A 726 -23.23 10.20 17.52
CA PHE A 726 -22.72 9.26 18.50
C PHE A 726 -23.90 8.60 19.19
N SER A 727 -24.09 7.30 18.95
CA SER A 727 -25.23 6.58 19.51
C SER A 727 -24.88 5.26 20.17
N ASP A 728 -25.50 4.97 21.30
CA ASP A 728 -25.40 3.68 22.00
C ASP A 728 -23.95 3.25 22.30
N ASN A 729 -23.02 4.20 22.45
CA ASN A 729 -21.64 3.89 22.82
C ASN A 729 -21.54 3.72 24.34
N HIS A 730 -20.65 2.84 24.78
CA HIS A 730 -20.49 2.48 26.19
C HIS A 730 -19.03 2.56 26.64
N ALA A 731 -18.79 3.26 27.73
CA ALA A 731 -17.53 3.26 28.45
C ALA A 731 -17.75 2.79 29.90
N SER A 732 -16.72 2.22 30.51
CA SER A 732 -16.77 1.80 31.92
C SER A 732 -16.39 2.92 32.88
N THR A 733 -15.66 3.93 32.40
CA THR A 733 -15.19 5.06 33.23
C THR A 733 -15.76 6.40 32.74
N TYR A 734 -15.13 7.05 31.77
CA TYR A 734 -15.46 8.44 31.42
C TYR A 734 -15.87 8.55 29.96
N GLY A 735 -16.89 9.35 29.65
CA GLY A 735 -17.25 9.71 28.28
C GLY A 735 -17.78 8.54 27.46
N GLY A 736 -19.08 8.26 27.55
CA GLY A 736 -19.68 7.11 26.86
C GLY A 736 -19.53 7.21 25.34
N ALA A 737 -19.62 8.42 24.78
CA ALA A 737 -19.22 8.70 23.41
C ALA A 737 -17.74 9.12 23.33
N ILE A 738 -17.37 10.21 24.00
CA ILE A 738 -16.04 10.81 23.91
C ILE A 738 -15.51 11.08 25.32
N GLY A 739 -14.36 10.49 25.65
CA GLY A 739 -13.56 10.86 26.82
C GLY A 739 -12.28 11.52 26.36
N ALA A 740 -12.02 12.76 26.78
CA ALA A 740 -10.83 13.51 26.42
C ALA A 740 -10.17 14.14 27.65
N TYR A 741 -8.84 14.08 27.74
CA TYR A 741 -8.12 14.93 28.68
C TYR A 741 -7.96 16.37 28.16
N GLY A 742 -7.94 16.55 26.84
CA GLY A 742 -7.92 17.87 26.20
C GLY A 742 -9.32 18.45 25.99
N ASP A 743 -9.41 19.34 25.00
CA ASP A 743 -10.63 20.06 24.67
C ASP A 743 -11.49 19.27 23.67
N ILE A 744 -12.81 19.29 23.85
CA ILE A 744 -13.78 18.83 22.85
C ILE A 744 -14.38 20.04 22.15
N THR A 745 -14.19 20.16 20.83
CA THR A 745 -14.73 21.24 20.01
C THR A 745 -15.64 20.70 18.90
N ILE A 746 -16.85 21.24 18.80
CA ILE A 746 -17.80 20.97 17.70
C ILE A 746 -18.18 22.30 17.07
N SER A 747 -17.54 22.62 15.95
CA SER A 747 -17.71 23.89 15.25
C SER A 747 -18.19 23.73 13.81
N ASP A 748 -18.88 24.75 13.30
CA ASP A 748 -19.18 24.92 11.87
C ASP A 748 -19.76 23.67 11.17
N SER A 749 -20.47 22.83 11.91
CA SER A 749 -20.98 21.54 11.44
C SER A 749 -22.49 21.61 11.17
N GLY A 750 -23.07 20.54 10.64
CA GLY A 750 -24.51 20.40 10.47
C GLY A 750 -25.22 20.04 11.78
N ALA A 751 -26.12 19.05 11.73
CA ALA A 751 -26.73 18.53 12.95
C ALA A 751 -25.73 17.63 13.70
N ALA A 752 -25.70 17.73 15.03
CA ALA A 752 -24.91 16.87 15.90
C ALA A 752 -25.82 16.18 16.93
N SER A 753 -25.69 14.86 17.08
CA SER A 753 -26.53 14.07 17.98
C SER A 753 -25.68 13.12 18.83
N PHE A 754 -25.83 13.22 20.15
CA PHE A 754 -25.28 12.29 21.14
C PHE A 754 -26.46 11.61 21.83
N SER A 755 -26.71 10.34 21.52
CA SER A 755 -27.92 9.66 21.97
C SER A 755 -27.68 8.27 22.58
N GLY A 756 -28.22 7.99 23.75
CA GLY A 756 -28.16 6.65 24.34
C GLY A 756 -26.76 6.21 24.76
N ASN A 757 -25.79 7.12 24.87
CA ASN A 757 -24.43 6.79 25.29
C ASN A 757 -24.38 6.60 26.82
N THR A 758 -23.49 5.72 27.28
CA THR A 758 -23.42 5.33 28.70
C THR A 758 -22.00 5.29 29.24
N ALA A 759 -21.80 5.76 30.48
CA ALA A 759 -20.50 5.75 31.17
C ALA A 759 -20.64 5.74 32.70
N TYR A 760 -19.53 5.69 33.44
CA TYR A 760 -19.55 5.99 34.88
C TYR A 760 -19.69 7.50 35.13
N GLU A 761 -18.98 8.34 34.37
CA GLU A 761 -19.15 9.79 34.33
C GLU A 761 -19.19 10.30 32.89
N GLY A 762 -20.04 11.30 32.62
CA GLY A 762 -20.15 11.88 31.29
C GLY A 762 -20.79 10.90 30.30
N GLY A 763 -22.10 10.67 30.42
CA GLY A 763 -22.79 9.65 29.63
C GLY A 763 -22.54 9.79 28.13
N ALA A 764 -22.44 11.02 27.62
CA ALA A 764 -21.89 11.30 26.29
C ALA A 764 -20.42 11.76 26.36
N LEU A 765 -20.14 12.87 27.05
CA LEU A 765 -18.86 13.56 27.02
C LEU A 765 -18.23 13.66 28.40
N ASP A 766 -16.93 13.41 28.48
CA ASP A 766 -16.07 13.79 29.60
C ASP A 766 -14.87 14.55 29.07
N ALA A 767 -14.66 15.80 29.51
CA ALA A 767 -13.60 16.66 28.99
C ALA A 767 -13.17 17.76 29.96
N TYR A 768 -11.98 18.32 29.69
CA TYR A 768 -11.50 19.52 30.38
C TYR A 768 -12.19 20.78 29.87
N ASN A 769 -12.24 21.01 28.56
CA ASN A 769 -13.08 22.06 27.97
C ASN A 769 -14.04 21.51 26.93
N VAL A 770 -15.21 22.13 26.80
CA VAL A 770 -16.19 21.82 25.75
C VAL A 770 -16.60 23.11 25.04
N ALA A 771 -16.45 23.17 23.72
CA ALA A 771 -16.84 24.31 22.91
C ALA A 771 -17.76 23.89 21.75
N ILE A 772 -18.95 24.49 21.67
CA ILE A 772 -19.94 24.20 20.62
C ILE A 772 -20.39 25.52 19.99
N SER A 773 -20.16 25.71 18.68
CA SER A 773 -20.47 26.98 17.99
C SER A 773 -20.62 26.80 16.46
N GLY A 774 -21.25 27.75 15.76
CA GLY A 774 -21.29 27.77 14.29
C GLY A 774 -22.12 26.67 13.63
N ASN A 775 -22.78 25.80 14.42
CA ASN A 775 -23.49 24.63 13.91
C ASN A 775 -24.80 25.06 13.23
N THR A 776 -24.93 24.67 11.96
CA THR A 776 -26.08 25.00 11.10
C THR A 776 -27.31 24.13 11.36
N GLY A 777 -27.12 22.99 12.02
CA GLY A 777 -28.19 22.08 12.48
C GLY A 777 -28.20 21.96 14.00
N THR A 778 -29.31 21.48 14.56
CA THR A 778 -29.48 21.32 16.01
C THR A 778 -28.39 20.41 16.59
N VAL A 779 -27.85 20.81 17.74
CA VAL A 779 -27.00 19.97 18.58
C VAL A 779 -27.85 19.37 19.69
N LEU A 780 -27.94 18.05 19.74
CA LEU A 780 -28.85 17.31 20.62
C LEU A 780 -28.07 16.31 21.49
N PHE A 781 -28.26 16.41 22.80
CA PHE A 781 -27.87 15.38 23.77
C PHE A 781 -29.14 14.72 24.31
N GLU A 782 -29.37 13.46 23.92
CA GLU A 782 -30.63 12.77 24.20
C GLU A 782 -30.44 11.40 24.87
N ASN A 783 -31.09 11.16 26.01
CA ASN A 783 -31.10 9.84 26.67
C ASN A 783 -29.69 9.27 26.98
N ASN A 784 -28.69 10.11 27.22
CA ASN A 784 -27.38 9.63 27.69
C ASN A 784 -27.45 9.36 29.19
N SER A 785 -26.70 8.37 29.68
CA SER A 785 -26.74 7.99 31.10
C SER A 785 -25.35 7.82 31.68
N ALA A 786 -25.11 8.40 32.85
CA ALA A 786 -23.94 8.09 33.65
C ALA A 786 -24.31 7.36 34.95
N GLU A 787 -23.40 6.60 35.55
CA GLU A 787 -23.66 6.00 36.87
C GLU A 787 -23.51 7.05 38.00
N ASN A 788 -22.50 7.91 37.91
CA ASN A 788 -22.13 8.87 38.96
C ASN A 788 -22.52 10.32 38.63
N ALA A 789 -21.93 10.92 37.59
CA ALA A 789 -22.05 12.35 37.32
C ALA A 789 -22.12 12.67 35.83
N GLY A 790 -22.83 13.76 35.47
CA GLY A 790 -22.88 14.29 34.11
C GLY A 790 -23.63 13.38 33.13
N GLY A 791 -24.97 13.36 33.20
CA GLY A 791 -25.76 12.43 32.40
C GLY A 791 -25.51 12.57 30.89
N ALA A 792 -25.35 13.80 30.38
CA ALA A 792 -24.75 14.02 29.07
C ALA A 792 -23.27 14.39 29.17
N ILE A 793 -22.93 15.40 29.97
CA ILE A 793 -21.57 15.97 30.02
C ILE A 793 -21.07 16.00 31.46
N ASN A 794 -19.88 15.45 31.70
CA ASN A 794 -19.10 15.71 32.89
C ASN A 794 -17.95 16.66 32.54
N LEU A 795 -17.89 17.82 33.19
CA LEU A 795 -16.83 18.79 32.99
C LEU A 795 -15.79 18.64 34.10
N GLN A 796 -14.56 18.33 33.75
CA GLN A 796 -13.47 18.08 34.71
C GLN A 796 -13.15 19.34 35.55
N GLY A 797 -12.52 19.14 36.71
CA GLY A 797 -12.23 20.24 37.64
C GLY A 797 -11.36 21.34 37.02
N GLY A 798 -11.77 22.59 37.20
CA GLY A 798 -11.13 23.77 36.59
C GLY A 798 -11.42 23.98 35.10
N GLY A 799 -12.23 23.10 34.50
CA GLY A 799 -12.60 23.13 33.09
C GLY A 799 -13.60 24.23 32.71
N SER A 800 -13.89 24.38 31.42
CA SER A 800 -14.89 25.35 30.94
C SER A 800 -15.78 24.81 29.82
N ILE A 801 -17.05 25.21 29.83
CA ILE A 801 -17.98 24.93 28.75
C ILE A 801 -18.48 26.21 28.08
N SER A 802 -18.41 26.25 26.75
CA SER A 802 -18.97 27.33 25.93
C SER A 802 -19.99 26.76 24.95
N LEU A 803 -21.26 27.09 25.16
CA LEU A 803 -22.36 26.71 24.30
C LEU A 803 -22.82 27.95 23.54
N THR A 804 -22.64 27.96 22.22
CA THR A 804 -23.04 29.07 21.35
C THR A 804 -24.06 28.60 20.32
N ALA A 805 -25.34 28.85 20.61
CA ALA A 805 -26.47 28.63 19.70
C ALA A 805 -26.65 29.84 18.78
N ASP A 806 -25.74 30.02 17.82
CA ASP A 806 -25.73 31.14 16.87
C ASP A 806 -26.55 30.87 15.60
N GLN A 807 -26.45 29.65 15.07
CA GLN A 807 -27.10 29.26 13.82
C GLN A 807 -28.16 28.15 13.98
N ALA A 808 -28.14 27.42 15.09
CA ALA A 808 -29.14 26.41 15.43
C ALA A 808 -29.26 26.24 16.96
N ASP A 809 -30.28 25.52 17.39
CA ASP A 809 -30.54 25.27 18.81
C ASP A 809 -29.57 24.22 19.39
N ILE A 810 -29.29 24.33 20.70
CA ILE A 810 -28.60 23.31 21.49
C ILE A 810 -29.60 22.77 22.53
N ILE A 811 -29.80 21.45 22.59
CA ILE A 811 -30.86 20.84 23.38
C ILE A 811 -30.33 19.65 24.19
N PHE A 812 -30.69 19.60 25.48
CA PHE A 812 -30.45 18.47 26.39
C PHE A 812 -31.80 17.90 26.85
N ARG A 813 -32.04 16.61 26.62
CA ARG A 813 -33.29 15.92 26.99
C ARG A 813 -33.05 14.47 27.41
N GLY A 814 -33.70 14.05 28.49
CA GLY A 814 -33.73 12.66 28.92
C GLY A 814 -32.40 12.14 29.45
N ASN A 815 -31.41 13.00 29.68
CA ASN A 815 -30.10 12.59 30.16
C ASN A 815 -30.14 12.34 31.67
N THR A 816 -29.50 11.26 32.14
CA THR A 816 -29.67 10.78 33.51
C THR A 816 -28.36 10.38 34.22
N VAL A 817 -28.37 10.41 35.54
CA VAL A 817 -27.36 9.81 36.43
C VAL A 817 -28.00 8.80 37.39
N GLN A 818 -27.19 8.05 38.16
CA GLN A 818 -27.64 7.10 39.17
C GLN A 818 -28.63 6.06 38.61
N ASP A 819 -28.19 5.31 37.60
CA ASP A 819 -28.97 4.25 36.92
C ASP A 819 -30.33 4.74 36.38
N GLY A 820 -30.39 5.97 35.89
CA GLY A 820 -31.61 6.53 35.28
C GLY A 820 -32.55 7.22 36.28
N SER A 821 -32.17 7.36 37.55
CA SER A 821 -33.07 7.88 38.59
C SER A 821 -33.10 9.41 38.70
N VAL A 822 -32.04 10.09 38.27
CA VAL A 822 -31.93 11.55 38.36
C VAL A 822 -31.63 12.13 36.98
N TYR A 823 -32.40 13.10 36.52
CA TYR A 823 -32.14 13.78 35.25
C TYR A 823 -31.03 14.82 35.43
N ASN A 824 -29.96 14.71 34.64
CA ASN A 824 -28.86 15.64 34.65
C ASN A 824 -28.24 15.80 33.26
N ALA A 825 -28.23 17.03 32.74
CA ALA A 825 -27.55 17.37 31.50
C ALA A 825 -26.04 17.47 31.72
N ILE A 826 -25.62 18.38 32.60
CA ILE A 826 -24.22 18.71 32.82
C ILE A 826 -23.90 18.64 34.31
N HIS A 827 -22.75 18.06 34.63
CA HIS A 827 -22.13 18.13 35.95
C HIS A 827 -20.84 18.97 35.89
N PHE A 828 -20.71 19.89 36.84
CA PHE A 828 -19.58 20.80 36.97
C PHE A 828 -18.72 20.42 38.18
N ASN A 829 -17.50 19.93 37.96
CA ASN A 829 -16.54 19.70 39.04
C ASN A 829 -15.94 21.02 39.56
N ASP A 830 -15.21 20.93 40.68
CA ASP A 830 -14.65 22.11 41.36
C ASP A 830 -13.88 23.05 40.44
N GLY A 831 -14.16 24.36 40.55
CA GLY A 831 -13.54 25.41 39.73
C GLY A 831 -13.99 25.48 38.27
N ALA A 832 -14.98 24.69 37.85
CA ALA A 832 -15.48 24.74 36.48
C ALA A 832 -16.29 26.02 36.19
N MET A 833 -16.32 26.42 34.91
CA MET A 833 -17.00 27.64 34.44
C MET A 833 -17.90 27.36 33.22
N ALA A 834 -18.90 28.22 33.00
CA ALA A 834 -19.79 28.12 31.85
C ALA A 834 -20.05 29.46 31.15
N SER A 835 -20.19 29.41 29.82
CA SER A 835 -20.70 30.49 28.98
C SER A 835 -21.79 29.94 28.06
N PHE A 836 -23.01 30.50 28.18
CA PHE A 836 -24.17 30.10 27.39
C PHE A 836 -24.66 31.29 26.56
N ASN A 837 -24.46 31.22 25.26
CA ASN A 837 -24.76 32.29 24.31
C ASN A 837 -25.78 31.82 23.27
N ALA A 838 -26.97 32.43 23.26
CA ALA A 838 -27.99 32.18 22.25
C ALA A 838 -28.21 33.44 21.40
N ALA A 839 -28.16 33.32 20.08
CA ALA A 839 -28.49 34.41 19.16
C ALA A 839 -30.01 34.62 19.07
N ASP A 840 -30.42 35.73 18.46
CA ASP A 840 -31.85 36.04 18.27
C ASP A 840 -32.61 34.89 17.60
N ASN A 841 -33.75 34.50 18.19
CA ASN A 841 -34.58 33.35 17.76
C ASN A 841 -33.90 31.97 17.87
N ARG A 842 -32.78 31.86 18.60
CA ARG A 842 -32.14 30.60 18.96
C ARG A 842 -32.27 30.35 20.45
N ARG A 843 -32.11 29.07 20.81
CA ARG A 843 -32.15 28.66 22.21
C ARG A 843 -31.10 27.62 22.57
N ILE A 844 -30.66 27.73 23.82
CA ILE A 844 -30.03 26.65 24.56
C ILE A 844 -31.08 26.15 25.55
N LEU A 845 -31.53 24.91 25.36
CA LEU A 845 -32.65 24.32 26.09
C LEU A 845 -32.19 23.13 26.93
N PHE A 846 -32.39 23.22 28.23
CA PHE A 846 -32.19 22.15 29.19
C PHE A 846 -33.55 21.63 29.64
N GLU A 847 -33.85 20.38 29.29
CA GLU A 847 -34.99 19.64 29.84
C GLU A 847 -34.57 18.67 30.96
N ASP A 848 -33.28 18.64 31.27
CA ASP A 848 -32.63 17.90 32.35
C ASP A 848 -31.88 18.87 33.27
N GLY A 849 -31.70 18.50 34.54
CA GLY A 849 -31.09 19.38 35.53
C GLY A 849 -29.59 19.66 35.33
N LEU A 850 -29.11 20.78 35.84
CA LEU A 850 -27.67 21.05 36.03
C LEU A 850 -27.24 20.75 37.47
N SER A 851 -26.03 20.24 37.66
CA SER A 851 -25.47 19.97 38.99
C SER A 851 -24.01 20.40 39.10
N SER A 852 -23.55 20.68 40.31
CA SER A 852 -22.14 20.95 40.62
C SER A 852 -21.64 19.97 41.68
N GLN A 853 -20.33 19.81 41.77
CA GLN A 853 -19.70 19.15 42.91
C GLN A 853 -20.10 19.86 44.21
N ASP A 854 -20.21 19.09 45.30
CA ASP A 854 -20.60 19.61 46.61
C ASP A 854 -19.72 20.80 47.02
N GLU A 855 -20.36 21.86 47.52
CA GLU A 855 -19.75 23.14 47.95
C GLU A 855 -19.06 23.97 46.85
N SER A 856 -18.84 23.43 45.65
CA SER A 856 -18.27 24.17 44.52
C SER A 856 -19.29 25.12 43.89
N VAL A 857 -18.91 26.38 43.70
CA VAL A 857 -19.73 27.41 43.04
C VAL A 857 -19.24 27.63 41.61
N VAL A 858 -20.13 27.44 40.64
CA VAL A 858 -19.85 27.59 39.21
C VAL A 858 -20.11 29.02 38.75
N ASP A 859 -19.16 29.63 38.04
CA ASP A 859 -19.41 30.93 37.40
C ASP A 859 -20.05 30.72 36.01
N ILE A 860 -21.25 31.26 35.82
CA ILE A 860 -22.05 31.10 34.60
C ILE A 860 -22.33 32.46 33.98
N SER A 861 -21.83 32.67 32.77
CA SER A 861 -22.16 33.85 31.95
C SER A 861 -23.23 33.49 30.93
N VAL A 862 -24.30 34.27 30.88
CA VAL A 862 -25.41 34.08 29.93
C VAL A 862 -25.47 35.28 28.99
N ASN A 863 -25.41 34.99 27.69
CA ASN A 863 -25.54 35.98 26.62
C ASN A 863 -24.55 37.16 26.76
N ASP A 864 -23.30 36.85 27.12
CA ASP A 864 -22.20 37.81 27.27
C ASP A 864 -21.53 38.17 25.93
N ALA A 865 -21.71 37.33 24.91
CA ALA A 865 -21.20 37.57 23.57
C ALA A 865 -22.03 38.63 22.81
N ALA A 866 -21.35 39.41 21.96
CA ALA A 866 -22.02 40.39 21.12
C ALA A 866 -23.02 39.71 20.15
N GLY A 867 -24.27 40.17 20.14
CA GLY A 867 -25.34 39.59 19.32
C GLY A 867 -26.10 38.42 19.96
N ALA A 868 -25.80 38.07 21.21
CA ALA A 868 -26.55 37.08 21.97
C ALA A 868 -27.84 37.69 22.58
N GLY A 869 -28.93 37.70 21.82
CA GLY A 869 -30.25 38.16 22.26
C GLY A 869 -31.30 37.04 22.41
N GLY A 870 -30.89 35.79 22.26
CA GLY A 870 -31.73 34.60 22.32
C GLY A 870 -32.06 34.12 23.73
N THR A 871 -32.53 32.87 23.82
CA THR A 871 -33.04 32.29 25.06
C THR A 871 -32.15 31.18 25.62
N VAL A 872 -31.77 31.25 26.89
CA VAL A 872 -31.26 30.11 27.66
C VAL A 872 -32.38 29.65 28.60
N ALA A 873 -32.81 28.39 28.50
CA ALA A 873 -34.01 27.92 29.16
C ALA A 873 -33.83 26.60 29.91
N MET A 874 -34.37 26.55 31.13
CA MET A 874 -34.70 25.34 31.89
C MET A 874 -36.20 25.08 31.72
N SER A 875 -36.58 23.88 31.29
CA SER A 875 -37.98 23.58 31.00
C SER A 875 -38.38 22.15 31.33
N GLY A 876 -39.50 21.98 32.02
CA GLY A 876 -40.08 20.67 32.32
C GLY A 876 -39.72 20.18 33.72
N ALA A 877 -40.58 19.33 34.28
CA ALA A 877 -40.41 18.80 35.64
C ALA A 877 -39.15 17.95 35.83
N ASN A 878 -38.52 17.46 34.76
CA ASN A 878 -37.25 16.73 34.82
C ASN A 878 -36.03 17.67 34.88
N SER A 879 -36.20 18.95 34.58
CA SER A 879 -35.14 19.96 34.63
C SER A 879 -34.95 20.49 36.07
N GLN A 880 -34.57 19.61 36.99
CA GLN A 880 -34.34 19.94 38.41
C GLN A 880 -32.87 20.27 38.65
N SER A 881 -32.49 21.56 38.58
CA SER A 881 -31.08 21.97 38.66
C SER A 881 -30.68 22.37 40.08
N GLY A 882 -30.06 21.45 40.82
CA GLY A 882 -29.48 21.70 42.15
C GLY A 882 -28.10 22.37 42.13
N ILE A 883 -27.75 23.07 41.05
CA ILE A 883 -26.43 23.67 40.84
C ILE A 883 -26.16 24.83 41.80
N ARG A 884 -24.97 24.86 42.43
CA ARG A 884 -24.47 26.04 43.13
C ARG A 884 -23.75 26.93 42.11
N ALA A 885 -24.31 28.09 41.78
CA ALA A 885 -23.75 28.96 40.74
C ALA A 885 -23.81 30.46 41.05
N ASN A 886 -22.86 31.19 40.51
CA ASN A 886 -22.92 32.64 40.30
C ASN A 886 -23.29 32.88 38.84
N THR A 887 -24.56 33.15 38.59
CA THR A 887 -25.07 33.36 37.23
C THR A 887 -25.19 34.85 36.95
N THR A 888 -24.54 35.31 35.88
CA THR A 888 -24.70 36.69 35.37
C THR A 888 -25.23 36.67 33.96
N MET A 889 -26.37 37.32 33.76
CA MET A 889 -27.02 37.48 32.46
C MET A 889 -26.79 38.89 31.92
N TYR A 890 -26.30 38.98 30.67
CA TYR A 890 -25.94 40.26 30.03
C TYR A 890 -26.93 40.71 28.95
N GLY A 891 -27.78 39.80 28.45
CA GLY A 891 -28.78 40.11 27.41
C GLY A 891 -29.72 38.94 27.10
N GLY A 892 -30.68 39.15 26.19
CA GLY A 892 -31.64 38.13 25.76
C GLY A 892 -32.65 37.74 26.84
N THR A 893 -32.98 36.45 26.92
CA THR A 893 -33.91 35.90 27.94
C THR A 893 -33.30 34.69 28.66
N PHE A 894 -33.33 34.69 30.00
CA PHE A 894 -33.14 33.49 30.80
C PHE A 894 -34.49 33.01 31.31
N SER A 895 -34.85 31.75 31.05
CA SER A 895 -36.21 31.23 31.31
C SER A 895 -36.17 29.97 32.17
N VAL A 896 -36.94 29.94 33.26
CA VAL A 896 -37.21 28.72 34.04
C VAL A 896 -38.70 28.46 33.99
N SER A 897 -39.14 27.33 33.43
CA SER A 897 -40.57 27.15 33.12
C SER A 897 -41.05 25.70 33.23
N SER A 898 -42.36 25.50 33.19
CA SER A 898 -43.00 24.18 33.09
C SER A 898 -42.59 23.20 34.21
N GLY A 899 -42.50 23.67 35.45
CA GLY A 899 -42.08 22.85 36.60
C GLY A 899 -40.56 22.70 36.79
N ALA A 900 -39.73 23.37 36.00
CA ALA A 900 -38.27 23.33 36.13
C ALA A 900 -37.77 24.11 37.35
N THR A 901 -36.59 23.74 37.85
CA THR A 901 -35.91 24.51 38.90
C THR A 901 -34.49 24.88 38.47
N TYR A 902 -34.05 26.08 38.86
CA TYR A 902 -32.70 26.57 38.66
C TYR A 902 -32.07 27.04 39.96
N GLY A 903 -30.91 26.47 40.29
CA GLY A 903 -30.07 26.87 41.41
C GLY A 903 -30.33 26.08 42.69
N TYR A 904 -29.30 26.00 43.53
CA TYR A 904 -29.32 25.35 44.83
C TYR A 904 -30.29 26.06 45.79
N HIS A 905 -31.10 25.29 46.53
CA HIS A 905 -32.03 25.80 47.53
C HIS A 905 -31.50 25.47 48.94
N SER A 906 -31.18 26.50 49.74
CA SER A 906 -30.85 26.33 51.16
C SER A 906 -32.07 26.59 52.04
N ALA A 907 -32.19 25.83 53.13
CA ALA A 907 -33.17 26.08 54.18
C ALA A 907 -32.78 27.26 55.09
N ASP A 908 -31.48 27.60 55.17
CA ASP A 908 -30.96 28.72 55.94
C ASP A 908 -29.66 29.25 55.30
N TRP A 909 -29.82 30.24 54.42
CA TRP A 909 -28.71 30.89 53.72
C TRP A 909 -27.67 31.53 54.64
N SER A 910 -28.01 31.86 55.88
CA SER A 910 -27.07 32.47 56.83
C SER A 910 -25.99 31.49 57.31
N THR A 911 -26.23 30.18 57.11
CA THR A 911 -25.32 29.10 57.51
C THR A 911 -24.47 28.56 56.36
N GLU A 912 -24.75 28.96 55.12
CA GLU A 912 -24.02 28.48 53.93
C GLU A 912 -22.73 29.28 53.72
N GLU A 913 -21.58 28.60 53.71
CA GLU A 913 -20.29 29.24 53.41
C GLU A 913 -20.17 29.61 51.92
N ALA A 914 -20.68 28.75 51.03
CA ALA A 914 -20.69 28.94 49.58
C ALA A 914 -21.98 29.63 49.11
N ARG A 915 -22.09 30.95 49.33
CA ARG A 915 -23.24 31.76 48.89
C ARG A 915 -23.26 31.86 47.35
N THR A 916 -24.42 31.61 46.76
CA THR A 916 -24.68 31.64 45.31
C THR A 916 -25.33 32.95 44.89
N SER A 917 -25.24 33.31 43.60
CA SER A 917 -25.83 34.56 43.10
C SER A 917 -26.50 34.41 41.75
N PHE A 918 -27.51 35.25 41.51
CA PHE A 918 -28.17 35.40 40.21
C PHE A 918 -28.35 36.88 39.88
N THR A 919 -27.57 37.38 38.92
CA THR A 919 -27.59 38.78 38.49
C THR A 919 -28.11 38.90 37.07
N VAL A 920 -29.11 39.77 36.86
CA VAL A 920 -29.57 40.17 35.53
C VAL A 920 -29.08 41.58 35.27
N SER A 921 -28.01 41.71 34.49
CA SER A 921 -27.41 42.99 34.08
C SER A 921 -27.99 43.54 32.78
N GLY A 922 -28.73 42.73 32.03
CA GLY A 922 -29.46 43.12 30.84
C GLY A 922 -30.35 42.00 30.31
N GLY A 923 -31.47 42.35 29.67
CA GLY A 923 -32.44 41.39 29.11
C GLY A 923 -33.63 41.13 30.04
N SER A 924 -34.24 39.93 29.90
CA SER A 924 -35.41 39.52 30.67
C SER A 924 -35.23 38.17 31.39
N LEU A 925 -35.68 38.11 32.65
CA LEU A 925 -35.81 36.87 33.40
C LEU A 925 -37.26 36.40 33.34
N HIS A 926 -37.50 35.17 32.87
CA HIS A 926 -38.83 34.55 32.87
C HIS A 926 -38.89 33.41 33.88
N ILE A 927 -39.86 33.45 34.80
CA ILE A 927 -40.17 32.34 35.72
C ILE A 927 -41.62 31.91 35.50
N GLY A 928 -41.79 30.72 34.96
CA GLY A 928 -43.07 30.17 34.54
C GLY A 928 -43.82 29.41 35.64
N GLU A 929 -44.90 28.74 35.22
CA GLU A 929 -45.77 27.98 36.11
C GLU A 929 -45.01 26.81 36.78
N GLN A 930 -45.20 26.66 38.10
CA GLN A 930 -44.56 25.65 38.95
C GLN A 930 -43.02 25.66 38.91
N ALA A 931 -42.41 26.70 38.33
CA ALA A 931 -40.97 26.82 38.24
C ALA A 931 -40.38 27.50 39.49
N ALA A 932 -39.12 27.22 39.80
CA ALA A 932 -38.43 27.89 40.90
C ALA A 932 -37.03 28.37 40.50
N LEU A 933 -36.68 29.58 40.90
CA LEU A 933 -35.31 30.09 40.86
C LEU A 933 -34.80 30.25 42.29
N ASN A 934 -33.62 29.69 42.59
CA ASN A 934 -33.01 29.72 43.91
C ASN A 934 -31.57 30.26 43.84
N ALA A 935 -31.26 31.28 44.62
CA ALA A 935 -29.89 31.76 44.82
C ALA A 935 -29.79 32.57 46.11
N ALA A 936 -28.66 32.59 46.81
CA ALA A 936 -28.53 33.38 48.03
C ALA A 936 -28.75 34.89 47.73
N ASP A 937 -28.08 35.42 46.72
CA ASP A 937 -28.21 36.83 46.32
C ASP A 937 -28.80 36.95 44.91
N VAL A 938 -30.00 37.52 44.78
CA VAL A 938 -30.63 37.82 43.49
C VAL A 938 -30.62 39.32 43.24
N ARG A 939 -30.14 39.75 42.08
CA ARG A 939 -30.03 41.15 41.70
C ARG A 939 -30.58 41.38 40.29
N LEU A 940 -31.58 42.24 40.17
CA LEU A 940 -32.09 42.71 38.88
C LEU A 940 -31.60 44.15 38.68
N GLU A 941 -30.70 44.38 37.73
CA GLU A 941 -30.13 45.72 37.47
C GLU A 941 -31.14 46.62 36.75
N ASP A 942 -30.77 47.89 36.60
CA ASP A 942 -31.60 48.94 36.02
C ASP A 942 -32.22 48.55 34.66
N GLY A 943 -33.54 48.71 34.52
CA GLY A 943 -34.28 48.46 33.28
C GLY A 943 -34.54 46.98 32.94
N THR A 944 -34.25 46.05 33.86
CA THR A 944 -34.55 44.62 33.69
C THR A 944 -36.05 44.34 33.67
N GLU A 945 -36.49 43.39 32.86
CA GLU A 945 -37.85 42.82 32.89
C GLU A 945 -37.85 41.47 33.62
N LEU A 946 -38.71 41.33 34.64
CA LEU A 946 -39.04 40.07 35.29
C LEU A 946 -40.43 39.62 34.82
N SER A 947 -40.49 38.64 33.94
CA SER A 947 -41.73 38.00 33.50
C SER A 947 -42.06 36.83 34.41
N VAL A 948 -43.27 36.81 34.97
CA VAL A 948 -43.74 35.74 35.85
C VAL A 948 -45.05 35.15 35.34
N MET A 949 -45.21 33.83 35.50
CA MET A 949 -46.42 33.13 35.09
C MET A 949 -46.88 32.08 36.12
N GLY A 950 -48.18 32.04 36.41
CA GLY A 950 -48.80 30.98 37.22
C GLY A 950 -48.29 30.90 38.67
N THR A 951 -47.99 29.68 39.14
CA THR A 951 -47.56 29.39 40.53
C THR A 951 -46.05 29.21 40.69
N GLY A 952 -45.24 30.01 39.99
CA GLY A 952 -43.79 29.98 40.12
C GLY A 952 -43.28 30.60 41.43
N SER A 953 -41.99 30.41 41.73
CA SER A 953 -41.35 31.02 42.90
C SER A 953 -39.92 31.52 42.63
N LEU A 954 -39.52 32.56 43.37
CA LEU A 954 -38.14 33.03 43.48
C LEU A 954 -37.74 32.99 44.96
N ASN A 955 -36.72 32.22 45.28
CA ASN A 955 -36.26 32.01 46.66
C ASN A 955 -34.83 32.53 46.82
N ALA A 956 -34.62 33.44 47.76
CA ALA A 956 -33.32 34.05 48.02
C ALA A 956 -33.05 34.32 49.50
N ASP A 957 -31.85 34.77 49.82
CA ASP A 957 -31.56 35.44 51.09
C ASP A 957 -31.77 36.95 50.92
N THR A 958 -31.22 37.50 49.83
CA THR A 958 -31.36 38.91 49.47
C THR A 958 -31.87 39.04 48.03
N LEU A 959 -32.93 39.82 47.83
CA LEU A 959 -33.38 40.29 46.52
C LEU A 959 -33.20 41.81 46.41
N THR A 960 -32.43 42.28 45.44
CA THR A 960 -32.24 43.70 45.16
C THR A 960 -32.76 44.07 43.78
N LEU A 961 -33.61 45.10 43.71
CA LEU A 961 -34.11 45.65 42.44
C LEU A 961 -33.49 47.03 42.14
N GLY A 962 -32.95 47.18 40.93
CA GLY A 962 -32.48 48.44 40.37
C GLY A 962 -33.62 49.39 39.99
N ASN A 963 -33.28 50.47 39.30
CA ASN A 963 -34.24 51.45 38.80
C ASN A 963 -35.06 50.88 37.63
N ASN A 964 -36.36 51.21 37.57
CA ASN A 964 -37.25 50.84 36.45
C ASN A 964 -37.33 49.33 36.16
N VAL A 965 -37.16 48.47 37.16
CA VAL A 965 -37.47 47.04 37.00
C VAL A 965 -38.96 46.89 36.76
N SER A 966 -39.34 46.14 35.72
CA SER A 966 -40.73 45.84 35.39
C SER A 966 -41.06 44.39 35.73
N ILE A 967 -42.17 44.18 36.45
CA ILE A 967 -42.72 42.84 36.65
C ILE A 967 -43.92 42.67 35.73
N LEU A 968 -43.84 41.69 34.82
CA LEU A 968 -44.92 41.33 33.91
C LEU A 968 -45.55 40.01 34.36
N GLY A 969 -46.76 40.08 34.92
CA GLY A 969 -47.51 38.90 35.32
C GLY A 969 -48.49 38.43 34.24
N THR A 970 -48.49 37.12 33.92
CA THR A 970 -49.50 36.48 33.05
C THR A 970 -49.99 35.15 33.62
N GLY A 971 -51.19 34.68 33.26
CA GLY A 971 -51.72 33.38 33.72
C GLY A 971 -52.62 33.42 34.96
N GLU A 972 -52.92 32.26 35.55
CA GLU A 972 -53.71 32.09 36.78
C GLU A 972 -52.83 31.54 37.92
N GLY A 973 -52.88 32.13 39.12
CA GLY A 973 -52.16 31.60 40.29
C GLY A 973 -51.52 32.69 41.16
N SER A 974 -50.74 32.26 42.15
CA SER A 974 -49.91 33.14 42.97
C SER A 974 -48.42 32.87 42.71
N PHE A 975 -47.70 33.90 42.28
CA PHE A 975 -46.25 33.87 42.18
C PHE A 975 -45.65 34.37 43.50
N SER A 976 -44.75 33.58 44.09
CA SER A 976 -44.13 33.91 45.37
C SER A 976 -42.68 34.33 45.23
N ILE A 977 -42.31 35.40 45.91
CA ILE A 977 -40.92 35.81 46.14
C ILE A 977 -40.67 35.66 47.63
N THR A 978 -39.72 34.82 48.00
CA THR A 978 -39.33 34.58 49.40
C THR A 978 -37.87 34.96 49.58
N ALA A 979 -37.58 35.95 50.42
CA ALA A 979 -36.22 36.32 50.77
C ALA A 979 -36.12 36.93 52.17
N ASN A 980 -35.03 36.71 52.90
CA ASN A 980 -34.85 37.36 54.21
C ASN A 980 -34.83 38.89 54.10
N ALA A 981 -34.23 39.43 53.02
CA ALA A 981 -34.24 40.85 52.70
C ALA A 981 -34.70 41.10 51.26
N ILE A 982 -35.70 41.97 51.09
CA ILE A 982 -36.12 42.49 49.77
C ILE A 982 -35.89 44.00 49.76
N ASP A 983 -35.07 44.48 48.83
CA ASP A 983 -34.80 45.90 48.60
C ASP A 983 -35.40 46.38 47.28
N ILE A 984 -36.44 47.19 47.38
CA ILE A 984 -37.10 47.89 46.27
C ILE A 984 -37.00 49.42 46.42
N SER A 985 -35.91 49.89 47.05
CA SER A 985 -35.67 51.30 47.32
C SER A 985 -35.55 52.19 46.07
N ASN A 986 -35.34 51.61 44.89
CA ASN A 986 -35.26 52.36 43.63
C ASN A 986 -36.60 52.49 42.88
N GLY A 987 -37.68 51.89 43.41
CA GLY A 987 -39.00 51.86 42.77
C GLY A 987 -39.16 50.69 41.80
N ILE A 988 -40.40 50.27 41.58
CA ILE A 988 -40.77 49.12 40.75
C ILE A 988 -42.03 49.43 39.94
N THR A 989 -42.07 48.99 38.68
CA THR A 989 -43.30 49.00 37.89
C THR A 989 -43.86 47.59 37.82
N ILE A 990 -45.10 47.39 38.25
CA ILE A 990 -45.80 46.12 38.09
C ILE A 990 -46.84 46.34 36.98
N ASP A 991 -46.62 45.71 35.84
CA ASP A 991 -47.52 45.78 34.70
C ASP A 991 -48.55 44.64 34.79
N LEU A 992 -49.81 45.01 35.00
CA LEU A 992 -50.95 44.09 35.10
C LEU A 992 -51.85 44.18 33.85
N SER A 993 -51.48 44.98 32.86
CA SER A 993 -52.33 45.36 31.73
C SER A 993 -52.68 44.20 30.78
N ARG A 994 -51.96 43.07 30.85
CA ARG A 994 -52.11 41.93 29.91
C ARG A 994 -53.12 40.86 30.31
N GLY A 995 -53.94 41.10 31.34
CA GLY A 995 -55.30 40.55 31.42
C GLY A 995 -55.50 39.14 31.99
N SER A 996 -54.70 38.68 32.97
CA SER A 996 -55.03 37.46 33.72
C SER A 996 -54.56 37.50 35.18
N MET A 997 -55.29 36.81 36.07
CA MET A 997 -55.15 36.85 37.52
C MET A 997 -53.82 36.27 38.03
N ILE A 998 -52.82 37.13 38.24
CA ILE A 998 -51.67 36.83 39.10
C ILE A 998 -51.82 37.55 40.45
N SER A 999 -51.67 36.78 41.52
CA SER A 999 -51.29 37.32 42.83
C SER A 999 -49.76 37.33 42.90
N LEU A 1000 -49.17 38.44 43.35
CA LEU A 1000 -47.75 38.52 43.67
C LEU A 1000 -47.62 38.55 45.19
N GLU A 1001 -46.95 37.55 45.74
CA GLU A 1001 -46.70 37.39 47.17
C GLU A 1001 -45.23 37.66 47.44
N LEU A 1002 -44.94 38.68 48.26
CA LEU A 1002 -43.58 38.99 48.73
C LEU A 1002 -43.47 38.62 50.20
N HIS A 1003 -42.58 37.68 50.50
CA HIS A 1003 -42.26 37.21 51.85
C HIS A 1003 -40.86 37.65 52.24
N ALA A 1004 -40.74 38.52 53.25
CA ALA A 1004 -39.44 38.94 53.76
C ALA A 1004 -39.40 39.42 55.21
N ASP A 1005 -38.35 39.06 55.94
CA ASP A 1005 -38.09 39.56 57.30
C ASP A 1005 -37.82 41.08 57.29
N THR A 1006 -37.09 41.53 56.27
CA THR A 1006 -36.77 42.94 56.03
C THR A 1006 -37.22 43.38 54.64
N LEU A 1007 -38.13 44.35 54.56
CA LEU A 1007 -38.59 44.95 53.32
C LEU A 1007 -38.19 46.44 53.28
N THR A 1008 -37.36 46.81 52.32
CA THR A 1008 -36.90 48.20 52.13
C THR A 1008 -37.62 48.84 50.94
N LEU A 1009 -38.30 49.96 51.18
CA LEU A 1009 -39.10 50.70 50.20
C LEU A 1009 -38.52 52.10 49.99
N GLY A 1010 -38.49 52.64 48.77
CA GLY A 1010 -37.81 53.94 48.54
C GLY A 1010 -37.97 54.65 47.20
N GLY A 1011 -38.80 54.17 46.28
CA GLY A 1011 -39.05 54.81 44.97
C GLY A 1011 -40.52 54.75 44.55
N THR A 1012 -40.83 55.01 43.27
CA THR A 1012 -42.20 54.96 42.74
C THR A 1012 -42.67 53.52 42.55
N LEU A 1013 -43.82 53.16 43.11
CA LEU A 1013 -44.55 51.92 42.78
C LEU A 1013 -45.62 52.28 41.75
N ALA A 1014 -45.40 51.88 40.50
CA ALA A 1014 -46.34 52.13 39.41
C ALA A 1014 -47.10 50.84 39.06
N LEU A 1015 -48.44 50.91 39.04
CA LEU A 1015 -49.30 49.84 38.52
C LEU A 1015 -49.73 50.22 37.09
N GLY A 1016 -49.21 49.53 36.08
CA GLY A 1016 -49.62 49.72 34.69
C GLY A 1016 -51.00 49.13 34.43
N ASP A 1017 -51.97 49.96 34.06
CA ASP A 1017 -53.39 49.60 33.81
C ASP A 1017 -53.92 50.25 32.50
N ASP A 1018 -53.02 50.68 31.62
CA ASP A 1018 -53.29 51.57 30.48
C ASP A 1018 -54.05 50.92 29.30
N GLN A 1019 -54.30 49.60 29.35
CA GLN A 1019 -54.98 48.82 28.29
C GLN A 1019 -56.21 48.04 28.76
N VAL A 1020 -56.69 48.22 29.99
CA VAL A 1020 -57.80 47.41 30.52
C VAL A 1020 -59.18 47.97 30.10
N ASP A 1021 -59.96 47.15 29.37
CA ASP A 1021 -61.38 47.40 29.13
C ASP A 1021 -62.22 47.06 30.37
N TYR A 1022 -62.38 48.06 31.24
CA TYR A 1022 -63.17 47.98 32.48
C TYR A 1022 -64.68 47.76 32.29
N THR A 1023 -65.15 47.68 31.05
CA THR A 1023 -66.58 47.45 30.74
C THR A 1023 -66.93 45.98 30.54
N SER A 1024 -65.93 45.09 30.46
CA SER A 1024 -66.15 43.65 30.28
C SER A 1024 -66.59 42.94 31.58
N SER A 1025 -67.48 41.95 31.46
CA SER A 1025 -68.08 41.22 32.60
C SER A 1025 -67.09 40.37 33.42
N ILE A 1026 -65.86 40.22 32.94
CA ILE A 1026 -64.80 39.40 33.55
C ILE A 1026 -64.29 40.11 34.83
N TRP A 1027 -64.10 41.42 34.78
CA TRP A 1027 -63.64 42.24 35.93
C TRP A 1027 -64.66 42.46 37.05
N GLN A 1028 -65.89 41.94 36.95
CA GLN A 1028 -66.85 41.97 38.06
C GLN A 1028 -66.63 40.84 39.10
N ARG A 1029 -65.75 39.88 38.81
CA ARG A 1029 -65.44 38.75 39.70
C ARG A 1029 -63.99 38.69 40.19
N ASP A 1030 -63.09 39.44 39.56
CA ASP A 1030 -61.66 39.21 39.70
C ASP A 1030 -61.01 40.16 40.70
N GLN A 1031 -60.14 39.60 41.54
CA GLN A 1031 -59.39 40.33 42.54
C GLN A 1031 -57.90 39.97 42.33
N SER A 1032 -57.14 40.87 41.70
CA SER A 1032 -55.68 40.81 41.73
C SER A 1032 -55.20 41.39 43.06
N TYR A 1033 -54.25 40.72 43.72
CA TYR A 1033 -53.74 41.12 45.03
C TYR A 1033 -52.22 41.19 45.02
N LEU A 1034 -51.69 42.27 45.61
CA LEU A 1034 -50.31 42.36 46.04
C LEU A 1034 -50.31 42.16 47.55
N VAL A 1035 -49.72 41.06 48.03
CA VAL A 1035 -49.60 40.75 49.46
C VAL A 1035 -48.12 40.86 49.83
N MET A 1036 -47.80 41.81 50.72
CA MET A 1036 -46.48 41.94 51.34
C MET A 1036 -46.62 41.55 52.81
N ASP A 1037 -46.10 40.38 53.18
CA ASP A 1037 -46.13 39.85 54.55
C ASP A 1037 -44.71 39.48 55.00
N ALA A 1038 -44.38 39.82 56.23
CA ALA A 1038 -43.07 39.60 56.83
C ALA A 1038 -43.02 38.38 57.76
N SER A 1039 -44.10 37.58 57.83
CA SER A 1039 -44.23 36.50 58.83
C SER A 1039 -44.32 35.07 58.27
N GLY A 1040 -44.39 34.87 56.95
CA GLY A 1040 -44.26 33.53 56.34
C GLY A 1040 -45.32 32.49 56.73
N VAL A 1041 -46.54 32.88 57.14
CA VAL A 1041 -47.61 31.92 57.53
C VAL A 1041 -48.74 31.93 56.50
N THR A 1042 -48.77 30.94 55.60
CA THR A 1042 -49.95 30.65 54.77
C THR A 1042 -50.66 29.38 55.26
N ASN A 1043 -51.81 29.52 55.93
CA ASN A 1043 -52.84 28.46 55.97
C ASN A 1043 -54.07 28.98 55.22
N MET A 1044 -54.41 28.30 54.12
CA MET A 1044 -55.56 28.63 53.28
C MET A 1044 -56.79 27.83 53.69
N ASP A 1045 -57.63 28.42 54.53
CA ASP A 1045 -59.01 27.99 54.74
C ASP A 1045 -59.94 29.20 54.94
N GLY A 1046 -60.10 29.99 53.87
CA GLY A 1046 -61.36 30.70 53.56
C GLY A 1046 -61.86 31.80 54.50
N THR A 1047 -61.13 32.20 55.54
CA THR A 1047 -61.54 33.27 56.46
C THR A 1047 -60.47 34.36 56.58
N PHE A 1048 -60.73 35.49 55.91
CA PHE A 1048 -59.93 36.74 55.91
C PHE A 1048 -59.70 37.38 57.32
N SER A 1049 -60.23 36.76 58.38
CA SER A 1049 -60.22 37.28 59.76
C SER A 1049 -59.07 36.73 60.63
N GLU A 1050 -58.40 35.64 60.25
CA GLU A 1050 -57.34 35.04 61.08
C GLU A 1050 -55.92 35.50 60.73
N ILE A 1051 -55.70 35.98 59.49
CA ILE A 1051 -54.42 36.54 58.98
C ILE A 1051 -53.93 37.72 59.85
N LEU A 1052 -54.85 38.51 60.40
CA LEU A 1052 -54.52 39.65 61.26
C LEU A 1052 -54.07 39.26 62.69
N SER A 1053 -54.24 38.00 63.11
CA SER A 1053 -53.91 37.56 64.48
C SER A 1053 -52.54 36.88 64.60
N SER A 1054 -51.87 36.60 63.48
CA SER A 1054 -50.58 35.90 63.41
C SER A 1054 -49.39 36.78 62.99
N LEU A 1055 -49.60 38.06 62.71
CA LEU A 1055 -48.51 39.02 62.43
C LEU A 1055 -47.65 39.18 63.70
N SER A 1056 -46.42 38.68 63.68
CA SER A 1056 -45.49 38.79 64.81
C SER A 1056 -44.82 40.16 64.87
N ASP A 1057 -44.50 40.62 66.08
CA ASP A 1057 -43.84 41.90 66.40
C ASP A 1057 -42.38 42.04 65.87
N SER A 1058 -41.94 41.25 64.89
CA SER A 1058 -40.52 41.08 64.51
C SER A 1058 -40.12 41.64 63.13
N ALA A 1059 -41.07 42.13 62.34
CA ALA A 1059 -40.81 42.65 61.00
C ALA A 1059 -40.34 44.12 60.99
N THR A 1060 -39.34 44.45 60.19
CA THR A 1060 -38.83 45.84 60.06
C THR A 1060 -39.07 46.36 58.65
N ILE A 1061 -40.04 47.27 58.47
CA ILE A 1061 -40.26 48.01 57.22
C ILE A 1061 -39.51 49.34 57.31
N THR A 1062 -38.56 49.58 56.40
CA THR A 1062 -37.88 50.88 56.27
C THR A 1062 -38.49 51.64 55.08
N VAL A 1063 -39.16 52.75 55.36
CA VAL A 1063 -39.88 53.55 54.36
C VAL A 1063 -39.07 54.79 53.98
N GLY A 1064 -38.60 54.87 52.73
CA GLY A 1064 -38.13 56.10 52.09
C GLY A 1064 -39.28 56.96 51.55
N ASN A 1065 -39.01 57.98 50.72
CA ASN A 1065 -40.04 58.80 50.08
C ASN A 1065 -40.87 57.97 49.08
N LEU A 1066 -41.87 57.24 49.57
CA LEU A 1066 -42.78 56.43 48.76
C LEU A 1066 -43.88 57.32 48.17
N GLY A 1067 -43.94 57.41 46.84
CA GLY A 1067 -45.08 57.96 46.10
C GLY A 1067 -45.79 56.83 45.35
N LEU A 1068 -47.04 56.52 45.71
CA LEU A 1068 -47.92 55.72 44.84
C LEU A 1068 -48.71 56.68 43.96
N GLU A 1069 -48.58 56.52 42.65
CA GLU A 1069 -49.37 57.26 41.65
C GLU A 1069 -50.20 56.29 40.83
N GLY A 1070 -51.48 56.61 40.60
CA GLY A 1070 -52.34 55.87 39.68
C GLY A 1070 -53.08 56.78 38.73
N TYR A 1071 -53.24 56.31 37.50
CA TYR A 1071 -53.90 57.04 36.42
C TYR A 1071 -55.12 56.24 35.97
N ASP A 1072 -56.32 56.84 36.04
CA ASP A 1072 -57.55 56.24 35.50
C ASP A 1072 -57.84 56.86 34.13
N PRO A 1073 -57.59 56.16 33.01
CA PRO A 1073 -57.81 56.70 31.68
C PRO A 1073 -59.30 56.89 31.33
N SER A 1074 -60.23 56.32 32.12
CA SER A 1074 -61.68 56.52 31.92
C SER A 1074 -62.19 57.85 32.48
N LEU A 1075 -61.36 58.55 33.26
CA LEU A 1075 -61.63 59.87 33.83
C LEU A 1075 -60.49 60.81 33.40
N GLU A 1076 -60.68 61.62 32.35
CA GLU A 1076 -59.69 62.62 31.85
C GLU A 1076 -59.28 63.73 32.89
N LEU A 1077 -59.46 63.54 34.22
CA LEU A 1077 -59.63 64.64 35.18
C LEU A 1077 -58.85 64.56 36.51
N GLY A 1078 -57.79 63.75 36.65
CA GLY A 1078 -56.85 63.90 37.78
C GLY A 1078 -55.91 62.71 38.01
N ARG A 1079 -54.83 62.93 38.78
CA ARG A 1079 -53.97 61.87 39.35
C ARG A 1079 -54.16 61.82 40.86
N TRP A 1080 -54.03 60.64 41.46
CA TRP A 1080 -53.93 60.51 42.91
C TRP A 1080 -52.50 60.17 43.31
N GLU A 1081 -52.04 60.73 44.42
CA GLU A 1081 -50.70 60.53 44.97
C GLU A 1081 -50.86 60.15 46.45
N LEU A 1082 -50.28 59.03 46.88
CA LEU A 1082 -50.09 58.76 48.32
C LEU A 1082 -48.74 59.31 48.74
N ARG A 1083 -48.73 60.19 49.74
CA ARG A 1083 -47.51 60.74 50.32
C ARG A 1083 -47.41 60.42 51.81
N TRP A 1084 -46.21 60.16 52.29
CA TRP A 1084 -45.91 60.11 53.72
C TRP A 1084 -45.47 61.49 54.20
N ASP A 1085 -45.97 61.94 55.35
CA ASP A 1085 -45.44 63.14 56.00
C ASP A 1085 -44.24 62.84 56.90
N GLU A 1086 -43.57 63.88 57.41
CA GLU A 1086 -42.41 63.77 58.32
C GLU A 1086 -42.73 63.01 59.64
N GLY A 1087 -44.00 62.74 59.94
CA GLY A 1087 -44.48 61.98 61.09
C GLY A 1087 -44.89 60.54 60.79
N ASN A 1088 -44.60 60.02 59.59
CA ASN A 1088 -45.03 58.70 59.11
C ASN A 1088 -46.57 58.54 59.04
N ALA A 1089 -47.32 59.61 58.81
CA ALA A 1089 -48.74 59.50 58.46
C ALA A 1089 -48.91 59.50 56.94
N LEU A 1090 -49.76 58.59 56.44
CA LEU A 1090 -50.06 58.41 55.02
C LEU A 1090 -51.21 59.34 54.61
N HIS A 1091 -50.99 60.18 53.60
CA HIS A 1091 -51.99 61.09 53.03
C HIS A 1091 -52.30 60.70 51.59
N LEU A 1092 -53.59 60.61 51.23
CA LEU A 1092 -54.05 60.45 49.85
C LEU A 1092 -54.40 61.82 49.29
N ASP A 1093 -53.55 62.34 48.40
CA ASP A 1093 -53.75 63.63 47.73
C ASP A 1093 -54.37 63.41 46.34
N TRP A 1094 -55.54 63.98 46.10
CA TRP A 1094 -56.18 64.01 44.79
C TRP A 1094 -55.79 65.30 44.05
N ILE A 1095 -55.04 65.18 42.95
CA ILE A 1095 -54.55 66.31 42.17
C ILE A 1095 -55.48 66.51 40.97
N SER A 1096 -56.45 67.42 41.15
CA SER A 1096 -57.42 67.80 40.11
C SER A 1096 -56.92 68.98 39.26
N ASN A 1097 -57.22 68.97 37.96
CA ASN A 1097 -56.92 70.08 37.03
C ASN A 1097 -57.92 71.26 37.11
N GLY A 1098 -58.62 71.45 38.23
CA GLY A 1098 -59.41 72.66 38.50
C GLY A 1098 -60.91 72.63 38.15
N LEU A 1099 -61.55 71.47 38.08
CA LEU A 1099 -63.02 71.36 38.05
C LEU A 1099 -63.54 70.43 39.15
N VAL A 1100 -64.58 70.87 39.86
CA VAL A 1100 -65.26 70.14 40.93
C VAL A 1100 -66.02 68.95 40.33
N VAL A 1101 -65.60 67.73 40.66
CA VAL A 1101 -66.22 66.44 40.30
C VAL A 1101 -66.59 65.72 41.62
N PRO A 1102 -67.70 64.95 41.70
CA PRO A 1102 -68.08 64.27 42.94
C PRO A 1102 -67.03 63.21 43.35
N GLU A 1103 -66.86 63.02 44.67
CA GLU A 1103 -65.92 62.05 45.26
C GLU A 1103 -66.05 60.66 44.59
N PRO A 1104 -64.93 60.06 44.13
CA PRO A 1104 -64.97 58.73 43.54
C PRO A 1104 -65.26 57.66 44.61
N ALA A 1105 -66.19 56.76 44.31
CA ALA A 1105 -66.45 55.55 45.09
C ALA A 1105 -65.37 54.49 44.81
N THR A 1106 -64.16 54.70 45.30
CA THR A 1106 -63.10 53.69 45.31
C THR A 1106 -62.29 53.82 46.60
N SER A 1107 -62.64 53.02 47.59
CA SER A 1107 -61.81 52.82 48.78
C SER A 1107 -60.63 51.92 48.41
N LEU A 1108 -59.44 52.52 48.28
CA LEU A 1108 -58.17 51.82 48.42
C LEU A 1108 -57.99 51.55 49.92
N LEU A 1109 -58.25 50.33 50.39
CA LEU A 1109 -58.04 49.98 51.80
C LEU A 1109 -56.56 49.64 52.01
N LEU A 1110 -55.72 50.65 52.26
CA LEU A 1110 -54.41 50.46 52.88
C LEU A 1110 -54.60 50.29 54.39
N LEU A 1111 -54.49 49.07 54.89
CA LEU A 1111 -54.48 48.82 56.34
C LEU A 1111 -53.02 48.83 56.82
N LEU A 1112 -52.57 49.95 57.39
CA LEU A 1112 -51.32 50.05 58.16
C LEU A 1112 -51.65 50.02 59.65
N ALA A 1113 -51.81 48.81 60.19
CA ALA A 1113 -51.72 48.54 61.61
C ALA A 1113 -51.12 47.14 61.79
N ALA A 1114 -49.97 47.06 62.47
CA ALA A 1114 -49.21 45.83 62.76
C ALA A 1114 -48.41 45.20 61.58
N GLY A 1115 -47.64 46.01 60.83
CA GLY A 1115 -46.43 45.50 60.15
C GLY A 1115 -46.57 44.87 58.76
N GLY A 1116 -47.73 44.92 58.09
CA GLY A 1116 -47.91 44.46 56.70
C GLY A 1116 -48.53 45.51 55.77
N LEU A 1117 -48.29 45.40 54.46
CA LEU A 1117 -48.92 46.21 53.40
C LEU A 1117 -49.78 45.30 52.51
N LEU A 1118 -51.10 45.52 52.50
CA LEU A 1118 -52.04 44.83 51.61
C LEU A 1118 -52.70 45.85 50.69
N ALA A 1119 -52.49 45.72 49.37
CA ALA A 1119 -53.19 46.51 48.37
C ALA A 1119 -54.28 45.65 47.70
N VAL A 1120 -55.55 45.91 48.02
CA VAL A 1120 -56.71 45.22 47.41
C VAL A 1120 -57.56 46.21 46.63
N ARG A 1121 -57.82 45.94 45.35
CA ARG A 1121 -58.86 46.64 44.57
C ARG A 1121 -60.16 45.83 44.65
N LYS A 1122 -61.12 46.26 45.48
CA LYS A 1122 -62.45 45.63 45.57
C LYS A 1122 -63.52 46.58 45.02
N ARG A 1123 -64.21 46.18 43.95
CA ARG A 1123 -65.41 46.88 43.47
C ARG A 1123 -66.62 46.31 44.20
N THR A 1124 -67.16 47.03 45.19
CA THR A 1124 -68.49 46.71 45.72
C THR A 1124 -69.55 47.12 44.71
N ILE A 1125 -70.49 46.21 44.44
CA ILE A 1125 -71.62 46.37 43.50
C ILE A 1125 -72.51 47.54 43.90
#